data_AF-A0A955ZIU9-F1
#
_entry.id   AF-A0A955ZIU9-F1
#
_cell.length_a   1.000
_cell.length_b   1.000
_cell.length_c   1.000
_cell.angle_alpha   90.00
_cell.angle_beta   90.00
_cell.angle_gamma   90.00
#
_symmetry.space_group_name_H-M   'P 1'
#
loop_
_entity.id
_entity.type
_entity.pdbx_description
1 polymer ?
#
loop_
_entity_poly.entity_id
_entity_poly.type
_entity_poly.pdbx_seq_one_letter_code
_entity_poly.pdbx_strand_id
1 'polypeptide(L)'
;MIDRTTAARPRLIRRAGAALLGTAALLLVSEATVSAAWPPASGASAQDLKNPDNWPNDPGYGYVASSKPSERKKGQWQFYSFIPDRSPGAPELRPQETASGMSIDLAWRHTIGDDRVLIAVLDSGIRWDESDLVEKAYLNKGELASFPPLHADSSPCAPLDPQKPTEDLFDCNGDGILTVGDYADHPGLQPDATQDHPKGDKNQNGLLDAGDLILNFSDGKDDDGNGYVDDISGWDFMKDDNDPYDDTRYGHGTGEARDSSAATNNGQGDAGVCPACRFMLLRVGDSFIANTNDFGQAVVYATDKGASVIQEALGTINMSSFAQSAMDYAWKNGTVVVASMADENSRHHNYPATANHTMPVHAITMLGSDEQSTTARSFLSFNTCTNYGGQNFLSASGTGCSSEATGRLSGISGLVYSMAKQSNLTPPLSAGEAMQLFTMTAEDIDIPESREGNTLYFWSQEGFDQRFGYGRINANTAVEWVKEGRIPPDVDIVRPYWFETLYKDQVTQPVPIMGTVSARRANSYDVFVEWAPGVQPLDSAFKLVKKMENIPSSTVLGEDGTPLAELEVRDIDPSHEPDIDSPHGENKYTITVRVRSVAHYGGSIGDVPGELRRTYAVHEDPDLLDGFPVYLGGSGESSPKLVDIDGDGMRDIVIATSDGKLNVFSLASGKPTMVAGFPALANRIRGLLQNGTPSYLSAPGYTDPKAIDPDKARESISTTPAIADIDDDGKPEIVFTSYEGTIYAVNHDGTPVSGFPVALPDVPSCALDQPKDPAKPCMDTVTRIDRGAFGSPVIEDLDGDGTFEIIQAAFDGKVYVFEPDGKPRDGWPVQVHHSASSDEEYNRIMTTPTVADFNGDGVKDVVVGSNERLGKGGGSGAFFMIDGRGNLAGDPPYLPHWPVTMVSFQLFPLVAEGVPNSPVSADMTGDGKPEVIFHGNASSPLILPVDPGTQQTLGSTPTNALPERTDPNTGEPARGIEPTSIFGPDSQAVTPDTMFPLFAQPSLGDLDQDGTPDVVSSGGSLSMAGSLLSSKPSDGPAQHLLAMWSGKTGAMLPASPVVLEDFTFFNNQAIADLTGDGYPEVLTGSGGYYVHAVDACGREAEGWPKFTGQWVIATTAVGDVDGDDKLEVVVNSRSGWLYAWHTKGTTDGVITWESFHHDNRNTGNLDVPLDQGKLMGAATPLELDSEGKCVQAEEPTPTPATKQDLSPEGGCGCSVPSSRRTPTALLGLLAALGLLFRRRRRS
;
A
#
# COMPACT_ATOMS: atom_id res chain seq x y z
N MET A 1 22.32 25.80 -41.29
CA MET A 1 22.60 26.51 -42.56
C MET A 1 21.78 25.85 -43.68
N ILE A 2 21.20 26.67 -44.56
CA ILE A 2 20.34 26.43 -45.76
C ILE A 2 20.67 25.09 -46.49
N ASP A 3 19.76 24.19 -46.95
CA ASP A 3 18.72 24.33 -48.01
C ASP A 3 17.80 23.06 -48.19
N ARG A 4 16.50 23.29 -48.53
CA ARG A 4 15.58 22.54 -49.48
C ARG A 4 15.15 21.07 -49.24
N THR A 5 13.89 20.62 -49.50
CA THR A 5 12.81 21.12 -50.41
C THR A 5 11.45 20.36 -50.22
N THR A 6 10.34 21.13 -50.20
CA THR A 6 9.02 21.01 -50.92
C THR A 6 8.12 19.75 -50.79
N ALA A 7 6.77 19.81 -50.77
CA ALA A 7 5.85 20.71 -51.47
C ALA A 7 4.41 20.75 -50.85
N ALA A 8 3.73 21.87 -51.11
CA ALA A 8 2.39 22.30 -50.65
C ALA A 8 1.19 21.76 -51.45
N ARG A 9 -0.05 21.95 -50.95
CA ARG A 9 -1.21 22.60 -51.64
C ARG A 9 -2.52 22.66 -50.80
N PRO A 10 -3.54 23.47 -51.16
CA PRO A 10 -4.12 24.50 -50.27
C PRO A 10 -5.66 24.48 -50.10
N ARG A 11 -6.16 25.37 -49.22
CA ARG A 11 -7.56 25.74 -48.98
C ARG A 11 -8.23 26.39 -50.21
N LEU A 12 -9.53 26.13 -50.40
CA LEU A 12 -10.45 26.97 -51.18
C LEU A 12 -11.87 26.90 -50.59
N ILE A 13 -12.44 28.08 -50.36
CA ILE A 13 -13.77 28.38 -49.83
C ILE A 13 -14.81 28.30 -50.96
N ARG A 14 -16.01 27.77 -50.69
CA ARG A 14 -17.27 28.30 -51.25
C ARG A 14 -18.49 27.93 -50.39
N ARG A 15 -19.20 28.98 -49.97
CA ARG A 15 -20.53 28.97 -49.35
C ARG A 15 -21.62 28.55 -50.35
N ALA A 16 -22.63 27.83 -49.87
CA ALA A 16 -23.98 27.85 -50.44
C ALA A 16 -25.04 27.51 -49.36
N GLY A 17 -25.87 28.51 -49.05
CA GLY A 17 -27.32 28.46 -48.80
C GLY A 17 -27.93 27.40 -47.89
N ALA A 18 -28.42 27.85 -46.73
CA ALA A 18 -29.42 27.18 -45.92
C ALA A 18 -30.83 27.20 -46.56
N ALA A 19 -31.60 26.14 -46.36
CA ALA A 19 -33.06 26.17 -46.36
C ALA A 19 -33.58 25.17 -45.30
N LEU A 20 -34.40 25.70 -44.40
CA LEU A 20 -35.04 25.02 -43.28
C LEU A 20 -35.87 23.80 -43.70
N LEU A 21 -35.69 22.69 -42.99
CA LEU A 21 -36.75 21.75 -42.66
C LEU A 21 -36.50 21.29 -41.22
N GLY A 22 -37.37 21.71 -40.31
CA GLY A 22 -37.39 21.23 -38.94
C GLY A 22 -37.80 19.77 -38.92
N THR A 23 -36.94 18.93 -38.35
CA THR A 23 -37.28 17.58 -37.91
C THR A 23 -36.70 17.45 -36.52
N ALA A 24 -37.59 17.24 -35.54
CA ALA A 24 -37.23 16.79 -34.21
C ALA A 24 -36.27 15.60 -34.34
N ALA A 25 -35.03 15.77 -33.89
CA ALA A 25 -34.16 14.65 -33.63
C ALA A 25 -34.71 13.99 -32.36
N LEU A 26 -35.60 13.02 -32.52
CA LEU A 26 -35.63 11.93 -31.56
C LEU A 26 -34.22 11.36 -31.54
N LEU A 27 -33.59 11.38 -30.37
CA LEU A 27 -32.51 10.48 -30.04
C LEU A 27 -33.02 9.06 -30.30
N LEU A 28 -32.74 8.55 -31.50
CA LEU A 28 -32.70 7.13 -31.73
C LEU A 28 -31.48 6.64 -30.97
N VAL A 29 -31.65 6.37 -29.68
CA VAL A 29 -31.00 5.23 -29.07
C VAL A 29 -31.32 4.10 -30.04
N SER A 30 -30.33 3.58 -30.77
CA SER A 30 -30.54 2.28 -31.39
C SER A 30 -30.88 1.38 -30.22
N GLU A 31 -32.12 0.90 -30.12
CA GLU A 31 -32.47 -0.15 -29.18
C GLU A 31 -31.42 -1.24 -29.37
N ALA A 32 -30.44 -1.31 -28.46
CA ALA A 32 -29.48 -2.37 -28.46
C ALA A 32 -30.34 -3.63 -28.32
N THR A 33 -30.26 -4.52 -29.30
CA THR A 33 -31.05 -5.75 -29.27
C THR A 33 -30.56 -6.57 -28.08
N VAL A 34 -31.28 -6.50 -26.96
CA VAL A 34 -31.06 -7.29 -25.75
C VAL A 34 -30.97 -8.76 -26.17
N SER A 35 -29.95 -9.46 -25.69
CA SER A 35 -29.82 -10.89 -25.97
C SER A 35 -30.96 -11.63 -25.27
N ALA A 36 -31.90 -12.17 -26.03
CA ALA A 36 -33.08 -12.84 -25.48
C ALA A 36 -32.76 -14.21 -24.84
N ALA A 37 -31.55 -14.72 -25.02
CA ALA A 37 -31.09 -15.98 -24.44
C ALA A 37 -30.20 -15.80 -23.19
N TRP A 38 -30.06 -14.55 -22.71
CA TRP A 38 -29.41 -14.22 -21.45
C TRP A 38 -30.46 -13.67 -20.45
N PRO A 39 -30.46 -14.06 -19.16
CA PRO A 39 -29.49 -14.95 -18.51
C PRO A 39 -29.59 -16.41 -19.01
N PRO A 40 -28.51 -17.20 -18.86
CA PRO A 40 -28.50 -18.57 -19.36
C PRO A 40 -29.60 -19.44 -18.75
N ALA A 41 -30.13 -20.38 -19.53
CA ALA A 41 -31.08 -21.36 -19.02
C ALA A 41 -30.48 -22.19 -17.87
N SER A 42 -31.28 -22.52 -16.86
CA SER A 42 -30.83 -23.25 -15.66
C SER A 42 -30.09 -24.58 -15.89
N GLY A 43 -30.28 -25.22 -17.06
CA GLY A 43 -29.59 -26.45 -17.46
C GLY A 43 -28.43 -26.25 -18.45
N ALA A 44 -28.02 -25.00 -18.72
CA ALA A 44 -26.94 -24.70 -19.65
C ALA A 44 -25.61 -25.30 -19.16
N SER A 45 -24.88 -25.92 -20.09
CA SER A 45 -23.53 -26.44 -19.89
C SER A 45 -22.47 -25.45 -20.39
N ALA A 46 -21.19 -25.66 -20.02
CA ALA A 46 -20.07 -24.89 -20.55
C ALA A 46 -20.02 -24.90 -22.10
N GLN A 47 -20.46 -25.99 -22.73
CA GLN A 47 -20.53 -26.11 -24.18
C GLN A 47 -21.65 -25.24 -24.78
N ASP A 48 -22.76 -25.06 -24.07
CA ASP A 48 -23.83 -24.15 -24.47
C ASP A 48 -23.37 -22.69 -24.33
N LEU A 49 -22.65 -22.38 -23.25
CA LEU A 49 -22.11 -21.05 -23.01
C LEU A 49 -20.99 -20.66 -23.97
N LYS A 50 -20.38 -21.62 -24.68
CA LYS A 50 -19.47 -21.31 -25.79
C LYS A 50 -20.18 -20.70 -27.01
N ASN A 51 -21.49 -20.89 -27.16
CA ASN A 51 -22.26 -20.30 -28.25
C ASN A 51 -22.55 -18.81 -27.99
N PRO A 52 -22.10 -17.88 -28.86
CA PRO A 52 -22.35 -16.45 -28.70
C PRO A 52 -23.83 -16.05 -28.60
N ASP A 53 -24.75 -16.87 -29.10
CA ASP A 53 -26.18 -16.60 -28.98
C ASP A 53 -26.65 -16.56 -27.51
N ASN A 54 -25.92 -17.21 -26.59
CA ASN A 54 -26.24 -17.25 -25.15
C ASN A 54 -25.50 -16.17 -24.34
N TRP A 55 -24.73 -15.31 -24.99
CA TRP A 55 -23.99 -14.24 -24.32
C TRP A 55 -24.87 -13.03 -24.08
N PRO A 56 -24.60 -12.22 -23.05
CA PRO A 56 -25.18 -10.90 -22.98
C PRO A 56 -24.62 -10.03 -24.12
N ASN A 57 -25.34 -8.99 -24.50
CA ASN A 57 -25.02 -8.18 -25.69
C ASN A 57 -23.96 -7.09 -25.45
N ASP A 58 -23.31 -7.07 -24.27
CA ASP A 58 -22.30 -6.09 -23.90
C ASP A 58 -21.08 -6.18 -24.85
N PRO A 59 -20.64 -5.07 -25.46
CA PRO A 59 -19.63 -5.09 -26.51
C PRO A 59 -18.28 -5.69 -26.11
N GLY A 60 -17.94 -5.59 -24.83
CA GLY A 60 -16.70 -6.09 -24.24
C GLY A 60 -16.78 -7.54 -23.72
N TYR A 61 -17.98 -8.07 -23.43
CA TYR A 61 -18.15 -9.46 -22.97
C TYR A 61 -17.64 -10.45 -24.01
N GLY A 62 -18.05 -10.35 -25.27
CA GLY A 62 -17.74 -11.35 -26.31
C GLY A 62 -16.33 -11.28 -26.90
N TYR A 63 -15.70 -12.44 -27.13
CA TYR A 63 -14.39 -12.55 -27.79
C TYR A 63 -14.49 -12.84 -29.29
N VAL A 64 -13.41 -12.54 -30.05
CA VAL A 64 -13.28 -12.88 -31.47
C VAL A 64 -11.88 -13.42 -31.75
N ALA A 65 -11.82 -14.69 -32.16
CA ALA A 65 -10.59 -15.31 -32.64
C ALA A 65 -10.37 -15.01 -34.13
N SER A 66 -9.29 -14.29 -34.44
CA SER A 66 -8.90 -14.01 -35.83
C SER A 66 -7.40 -14.17 -36.02
N SER A 67 -6.98 -14.66 -37.18
CA SER A 67 -5.57 -14.65 -37.56
C SER A 67 -5.05 -13.23 -37.83
N LYS A 68 -5.93 -12.24 -37.99
CA LYS A 68 -5.60 -10.83 -38.15
C LYS A 68 -5.76 -10.08 -36.82
N PRO A 69 -4.69 -9.48 -36.27
CA PRO A 69 -4.75 -8.76 -35.00
C PRO A 69 -5.83 -7.66 -34.91
N SER A 70 -6.10 -6.94 -36.01
CA SER A 70 -7.08 -5.86 -36.05
C SER A 70 -8.55 -6.29 -35.94
N GLU A 71 -8.83 -7.59 -36.10
CA GLU A 71 -10.18 -8.14 -36.02
C GLU A 71 -10.41 -8.92 -34.71
N ARG A 72 -9.40 -9.03 -33.85
CA ARG A 72 -9.49 -9.78 -32.59
C ARG A 72 -10.17 -8.95 -31.51
N LYS A 73 -10.97 -9.61 -30.68
CA LYS A 73 -11.51 -9.07 -29.42
C LYS A 73 -11.07 -9.96 -28.27
N LYS A 74 -10.59 -9.35 -27.17
CA LYS A 74 -10.12 -10.08 -25.98
C LYS A 74 -11.27 -10.86 -25.30
N GLY A 75 -12.45 -10.24 -25.21
CA GLY A 75 -13.59 -10.74 -24.43
C GLY A 75 -13.29 -10.77 -22.93
N GLN A 76 -14.31 -10.99 -22.11
CA GLN A 76 -14.17 -11.17 -20.66
C GLN A 76 -13.86 -12.64 -20.31
N TRP A 77 -12.69 -13.13 -20.74
CA TRP A 77 -12.28 -14.53 -20.57
C TRP A 77 -12.32 -15.02 -19.12
N GLN A 78 -12.12 -14.12 -18.17
CA GLN A 78 -12.18 -14.36 -16.75
C GLN A 78 -13.58 -14.76 -16.24
N PHE A 79 -14.63 -14.57 -17.05
CA PHE A 79 -16.00 -14.99 -16.74
C PHE A 79 -16.30 -16.42 -17.20
N TYR A 80 -15.58 -16.91 -18.21
CA TYR A 80 -16.02 -18.08 -18.95
C TYR A 80 -15.68 -19.40 -18.27
N SER A 81 -16.63 -20.32 -18.32
CA SER A 81 -16.51 -21.73 -17.93
C SER A 81 -15.92 -22.65 -19.01
N PHE A 82 -15.52 -22.07 -20.15
CA PHE A 82 -14.97 -22.79 -21.29
C PHE A 82 -13.69 -22.10 -21.77
N ILE A 83 -12.95 -22.78 -22.65
CA ILE A 83 -11.78 -22.19 -23.32
C ILE A 83 -12.20 -21.54 -24.64
N PRO A 84 -11.96 -20.22 -24.83
CA PRO A 84 -12.18 -19.52 -26.08
C PRO A 84 -11.52 -20.23 -27.28
N ASP A 85 -12.12 -20.14 -28.47
CA ASP A 85 -11.47 -20.62 -29.67
C ASP A 85 -10.13 -19.89 -29.90
N ARG A 86 -9.08 -20.65 -30.16
CA ARG A 86 -7.70 -20.14 -30.22
C ARG A 86 -7.24 -19.99 -31.66
N SER A 87 -6.36 -19.03 -31.89
CA SER A 87 -5.80 -18.74 -33.21
C SER A 87 -5.08 -19.98 -33.78
N PRO A 88 -5.18 -20.27 -35.10
CA PRO A 88 -4.45 -21.37 -35.70
C PRO A 88 -2.94 -21.28 -35.41
N GLY A 89 -2.37 -22.35 -34.85
CA GLY A 89 -0.95 -22.39 -34.45
C GLY A 89 -0.65 -21.86 -33.05
N ALA A 90 -1.66 -21.48 -32.25
CA ALA A 90 -1.49 -21.25 -30.82
C ALA A 90 -0.93 -22.52 -30.13
N PRO A 91 -0.04 -22.40 -29.14
CA PRO A 91 0.47 -23.54 -28.37
C PRO A 91 -0.66 -24.34 -27.74
N GLU A 92 -0.52 -25.64 -27.47
CA GLU A 92 -1.57 -26.40 -26.77
C GLU A 92 -1.68 -25.97 -25.30
N LEU A 93 -2.90 -25.86 -24.75
CA LEU A 93 -3.09 -25.69 -23.30
C LEU A 93 -2.89 -27.03 -22.60
N ARG A 94 -2.65 -26.97 -21.29
CA ARG A 94 -2.70 -28.14 -20.42
C ARG A 94 -4.11 -28.77 -20.50
N PRO A 95 -4.23 -30.10 -20.62
CA PRO A 95 -5.54 -30.77 -20.62
C PRO A 95 -6.39 -30.52 -19.37
N GLN A 96 -5.74 -30.16 -18.25
CA GLN A 96 -6.37 -29.82 -16.98
C GLN A 96 -7.00 -28.41 -16.98
N GLU A 97 -6.60 -27.53 -17.90
CA GLU A 97 -7.21 -26.21 -18.04
C GLU A 97 -8.51 -26.30 -18.83
N THR A 98 -9.62 -26.50 -18.12
CA THR A 98 -10.95 -26.71 -18.73
C THR A 98 -11.76 -25.44 -18.90
N ALA A 99 -11.42 -24.36 -18.18
CA ALA A 99 -12.09 -23.07 -18.23
C ALA A 99 -11.06 -21.94 -18.26
N SER A 100 -11.33 -20.86 -19.01
CA SER A 100 -10.43 -19.71 -19.03
C SER A 100 -10.57 -18.88 -17.76
N GLY A 101 -11.77 -18.79 -17.19
CA GLY A 101 -12.07 -17.95 -16.05
C GLY A 101 -12.66 -18.67 -14.85
N MET A 102 -13.37 -17.91 -14.02
CA MET A 102 -13.92 -18.33 -12.72
C MET A 102 -15.32 -18.98 -12.84
N SER A 103 -15.75 -19.33 -14.05
CA SER A 103 -17.08 -19.92 -14.34
C SER A 103 -18.26 -19.08 -13.85
N ILE A 104 -18.16 -17.75 -13.96
CA ILE A 104 -19.22 -16.79 -13.61
C ILE A 104 -20.43 -16.95 -14.54
N ASP A 105 -20.16 -17.18 -15.83
CA ASP A 105 -21.16 -17.41 -16.87
C ASP A 105 -22.11 -18.58 -16.52
N LEU A 106 -21.60 -19.65 -15.91
CA LEU A 106 -22.42 -20.76 -15.41
C LEU A 106 -23.16 -20.37 -14.13
N ALA A 107 -22.56 -19.61 -13.22
CA ALA A 107 -23.24 -19.17 -12.00
C ALA A 107 -24.53 -18.38 -12.31
N TRP A 108 -24.52 -17.57 -13.38
CA TRP A 108 -25.67 -16.81 -13.87
C TRP A 108 -26.91 -17.66 -14.24
N ARG A 109 -26.73 -18.96 -14.52
CA ARG A 109 -27.87 -19.88 -14.73
C ARG A 109 -28.66 -20.15 -13.45
N HIS A 110 -28.06 -19.86 -12.31
CA HIS A 110 -28.66 -20.03 -10.99
C HIS A 110 -29.09 -18.68 -10.42
N THR A 111 -28.23 -17.67 -10.51
CA THR A 111 -28.55 -16.30 -10.11
C THR A 111 -27.64 -15.31 -10.80
N ILE A 112 -28.20 -14.17 -11.23
CA ILE A 112 -27.44 -13.00 -11.70
C ILE A 112 -27.26 -11.96 -10.59
N GLY A 113 -27.62 -12.30 -9.36
CA GLY A 113 -27.67 -11.37 -8.24
C GLY A 113 -29.08 -11.17 -7.69
N ASP A 114 -29.16 -10.27 -6.71
CA ASP A 114 -30.37 -9.86 -6.02
C ASP A 114 -30.18 -8.38 -5.61
N ASP A 115 -31.17 -7.54 -5.87
CA ASP A 115 -31.12 -6.09 -5.64
C ASP A 115 -31.02 -5.72 -4.15
N ARG A 116 -31.37 -6.66 -3.26
CA ARG A 116 -31.20 -6.53 -1.81
C ARG A 116 -29.79 -6.85 -1.35
N VAL A 117 -28.87 -7.21 -2.25
CA VAL A 117 -27.45 -7.41 -1.95
C VAL A 117 -26.71 -6.15 -2.33
N LEU A 118 -26.12 -5.53 -1.32
CA LEU A 118 -25.35 -4.31 -1.43
C LEU A 118 -23.85 -4.61 -1.31
N ILE A 119 -23.08 -4.16 -2.30
CA ILE A 119 -21.61 -4.20 -2.31
C ILE A 119 -21.13 -2.78 -2.01
N ALA A 120 -20.55 -2.56 -0.83
CA ALA A 120 -19.93 -1.29 -0.49
C ALA A 120 -18.53 -1.24 -1.10
N VAL A 121 -18.26 -0.25 -1.95
CA VAL A 121 -16.96 -0.04 -2.61
C VAL A 121 -16.23 1.07 -1.86
N LEU A 122 -15.16 0.72 -1.14
CA LEU A 122 -14.34 1.65 -0.37
C LEU A 122 -13.11 1.98 -1.21
N ASP A 123 -13.08 3.18 -1.82
CA ASP A 123 -12.08 3.53 -2.83
C ASP A 123 -11.87 5.05 -2.98
N SER A 124 -11.32 5.49 -4.12
CA SER A 124 -10.94 6.86 -4.47
C SER A 124 -12.11 7.80 -4.82
N GLY A 125 -13.35 7.33 -4.70
CA GLY A 125 -14.53 8.04 -5.21
C GLY A 125 -15.12 7.46 -6.50
N ILE A 126 -16.26 8.02 -6.91
CA ILE A 126 -17.02 7.61 -8.11
C ILE A 126 -17.06 8.74 -9.11
N ARG A 127 -16.94 8.37 -10.37
CA ARG A 127 -17.25 9.24 -11.50
C ARG A 127 -18.70 9.03 -11.87
N TRP A 128 -19.56 9.95 -11.43
CA TRP A 128 -21.00 9.88 -11.66
C TRP A 128 -21.40 9.88 -13.16
N ASP A 129 -20.48 10.26 -14.05
CA ASP A 129 -20.63 10.20 -15.51
C ASP A 129 -20.45 8.80 -16.13
N GLU A 130 -20.33 7.73 -15.32
CA GLU A 130 -20.28 6.35 -15.80
C GLU A 130 -21.70 5.79 -16.06
N SER A 131 -22.11 5.78 -17.33
CA SER A 131 -23.47 5.41 -17.74
C SER A 131 -23.85 3.96 -17.42
N ASP A 132 -22.88 3.07 -17.26
CA ASP A 132 -23.12 1.65 -16.96
C ASP A 132 -23.46 1.38 -15.47
N LEU A 133 -23.30 2.40 -14.62
CA LEU A 133 -23.48 2.34 -13.17
C LEU A 133 -24.66 3.16 -12.63
N VAL A 134 -25.24 4.05 -13.42
CA VAL A 134 -26.29 4.99 -12.97
C VAL A 134 -27.44 4.30 -12.22
N GLU A 135 -28.00 3.23 -12.80
CA GLU A 135 -29.14 2.50 -12.22
C GLU A 135 -28.72 1.48 -11.14
N LYS A 136 -27.44 1.46 -10.75
CA LYS A 136 -26.86 0.52 -9.78
C LYS A 136 -26.52 1.16 -8.44
N ALA A 137 -26.34 2.48 -8.42
CA ALA A 137 -26.00 3.22 -7.21
C ALA A 137 -27.07 3.05 -6.12
N TYR A 138 -26.65 2.74 -4.90
CA TYR A 138 -27.52 2.69 -3.73
C TYR A 138 -28.09 4.07 -3.42
N LEU A 139 -29.40 4.16 -3.16
CA LEU A 139 -30.04 5.38 -2.71
C LEU A 139 -30.60 5.19 -1.30
N ASN A 140 -30.24 6.09 -0.38
CA ASN A 140 -30.72 6.07 0.98
C ASN A 140 -32.18 6.57 1.06
N LYS A 141 -33.10 5.62 1.23
CA LYS A 141 -34.53 5.90 1.44
C LYS A 141 -34.80 6.77 2.67
N GLY A 142 -33.93 6.71 3.69
CA GLY A 142 -34.03 7.50 4.92
C GLY A 142 -33.91 8.99 4.64
N GLU A 143 -32.81 9.42 4.01
CA GLU A 143 -32.58 10.82 3.64
C GLU A 143 -33.56 11.32 2.58
N LEU A 144 -33.93 10.45 1.63
CA LEU A 144 -34.87 10.83 0.58
C LEU A 144 -36.34 10.85 1.05
N ALA A 145 -36.64 10.56 2.32
CA ALA A 145 -38.01 10.56 2.84
C ALA A 145 -38.71 11.92 2.72
N SER A 146 -37.94 13.01 2.82
CA SER A 146 -38.41 14.40 2.62
C SER A 146 -38.60 14.75 1.13
N PHE A 147 -38.00 13.98 0.23
CA PHE A 147 -37.98 14.18 -1.21
C PHE A 147 -38.28 12.87 -1.97
N PRO A 148 -39.45 12.23 -1.75
CA PRO A 148 -39.77 10.98 -2.45
C PRO A 148 -39.87 11.21 -3.96
N PRO A 149 -39.63 10.19 -4.81
CA PRO A 149 -39.86 10.33 -6.23
C PRO A 149 -41.35 10.63 -6.50
N LEU A 150 -41.61 11.38 -7.57
CA LEU A 150 -42.93 11.87 -7.94
C LEU A 150 -43.06 11.81 -9.46
N HIS A 151 -44.29 11.61 -9.93
CA HIS A 151 -44.60 11.83 -11.34
C HIS A 151 -44.53 13.32 -11.70
N ALA A 152 -44.44 13.62 -13.01
CA ALA A 152 -44.31 14.99 -13.52
C ALA A 152 -45.46 15.94 -13.11
N ASP A 153 -46.63 15.40 -12.75
CA ASP A 153 -47.78 16.16 -12.23
C ASP A 153 -47.77 16.35 -10.71
N SER A 154 -46.66 16.02 -10.04
CA SER A 154 -46.46 16.03 -8.59
C SER A 154 -47.30 15.00 -7.82
N SER A 155 -47.90 14.02 -8.50
CA SER A 155 -48.55 12.90 -7.81
C SER A 155 -47.51 11.89 -7.27
N PRO A 156 -47.75 11.28 -6.09
CA PRO A 156 -46.88 10.22 -5.56
C PRO A 156 -46.85 8.98 -6.48
N CYS A 157 -45.77 8.20 -6.45
CA CYS A 157 -45.60 6.95 -7.21
C CYS A 157 -46.59 5.82 -6.85
N ALA A 158 -47.57 6.08 -5.96
CA ALA A 158 -48.49 5.10 -5.40
C ALA A 158 -49.08 4.14 -6.45
N PRO A 159 -49.33 2.87 -6.09
CA PRO A 159 -49.80 1.89 -7.04
C PRO A 159 -51.23 2.24 -7.47
N LEU A 160 -51.54 1.98 -8.74
CA LEU A 160 -52.91 1.96 -9.26
C LEU A 160 -53.80 0.86 -8.61
N ASP A 161 -53.31 0.14 -7.58
CA ASP A 161 -53.96 -0.98 -6.88
C ASP A 161 -54.10 -0.76 -5.36
N PRO A 162 -55.33 -0.62 -4.81
CA PRO A 162 -55.60 -0.46 -3.38
C PRO A 162 -55.22 -1.65 -2.48
N GLN A 163 -54.74 -2.78 -3.02
CA GLN A 163 -54.38 -3.98 -2.25
C GLN A 163 -52.87 -4.13 -1.94
N LYS A 164 -52.01 -3.26 -2.47
CA LYS A 164 -50.57 -3.31 -2.18
C LYS A 164 -50.16 -2.40 -0.99
N PRO A 165 -49.18 -2.80 -0.15
CA PRO A 165 -48.71 -2.01 0.99
C PRO A 165 -48.04 -0.68 0.55
N THR A 166 -47.93 0.25 1.50
CA THR A 166 -47.36 1.62 1.34
C THR A 166 -45.87 1.69 1.00
N GLU A 167 -45.22 0.58 0.66
CA GLU A 167 -43.80 0.52 0.21
C GLU A 167 -43.62 0.89 -1.27
N ASP A 168 -44.71 0.99 -2.04
CA ASP A 168 -44.76 1.37 -3.47
C ASP A 168 -44.61 2.91 -3.72
N LEU A 169 -44.25 3.73 -2.72
CA LEU A 169 -44.14 5.19 -2.90
C LEU A 169 -42.80 5.65 -3.51
N PHE A 170 -41.80 4.78 -3.53
CA PHE A 170 -40.45 5.05 -4.04
C PHE A 170 -40.13 4.35 -5.37
N ASP A 171 -41.14 3.78 -6.02
CA ASP A 171 -41.01 2.99 -7.25
C ASP A 171 -41.94 3.59 -8.32
N CYS A 172 -41.46 4.65 -8.98
CA CYS A 172 -42.24 5.40 -9.96
C CYS A 172 -42.24 4.71 -11.34
N ASN A 173 -41.23 3.90 -11.63
CA ASN A 173 -41.13 3.15 -12.87
C ASN A 173 -41.83 1.77 -12.80
N GLY A 174 -42.13 1.28 -11.59
CA GLY A 174 -42.86 0.04 -11.31
C GLY A 174 -42.02 -1.24 -11.38
N ASP A 175 -40.70 -1.15 -11.30
CA ASP A 175 -39.77 -2.28 -11.37
C ASP A 175 -39.45 -2.91 -10.00
N GLY A 176 -39.90 -2.28 -8.91
CA GLY A 176 -39.75 -2.73 -7.53
C GLY A 176 -38.46 -2.31 -6.85
N ILE A 177 -37.60 -1.53 -7.50
CA ILE A 177 -36.27 -1.14 -7.03
C ILE A 177 -36.17 0.37 -7.04
N LEU A 178 -35.72 0.98 -5.94
CA LEU A 178 -35.45 2.42 -5.93
C LEU A 178 -34.16 2.72 -6.71
N THR A 179 -34.25 3.47 -7.79
CA THR A 179 -33.11 3.88 -8.62
C THR A 179 -33.16 5.37 -8.97
N VAL A 180 -32.11 5.86 -9.64
CA VAL A 180 -32.10 7.24 -10.17
C VAL A 180 -33.23 7.42 -11.20
N GLY A 181 -33.52 6.39 -11.98
CA GLY A 181 -34.63 6.37 -12.93
C GLY A 181 -36.00 6.70 -12.33
N ASP A 182 -36.26 6.40 -11.05
CA ASP A 182 -37.52 6.77 -10.38
C ASP A 182 -37.71 8.28 -10.22
N TYR A 183 -36.61 9.04 -10.18
CA TYR A 183 -36.63 10.48 -10.05
C TYR A 183 -36.74 11.22 -11.38
N ALA A 184 -36.63 10.54 -12.53
CA ALA A 184 -36.52 11.18 -13.85
C ALA A 184 -37.64 12.20 -14.15
N ASP A 185 -38.85 11.96 -13.65
CA ASP A 185 -40.00 12.83 -13.82
C ASP A 185 -40.23 13.82 -12.66
N HIS A 186 -39.43 13.76 -11.60
CA HIS A 186 -39.65 14.51 -10.38
C HIS A 186 -39.68 16.03 -10.66
N PRO A 187 -40.71 16.76 -10.20
CA PRO A 187 -40.91 18.17 -10.54
C PRO A 187 -39.84 19.08 -9.92
N GLY A 188 -39.24 18.66 -8.80
CA GLY A 188 -38.20 19.41 -8.08
C GLY A 188 -36.80 19.34 -8.70
N LEU A 189 -36.57 18.47 -9.70
CA LEU A 189 -35.28 18.41 -10.39
C LEU A 189 -34.98 19.72 -11.13
N GLN A 190 -33.79 20.25 -10.94
CA GLN A 190 -33.25 21.44 -11.61
C GLN A 190 -31.79 21.19 -12.04
N PRO A 191 -31.33 21.74 -13.17
CA PRO A 191 -32.06 22.61 -14.11
C PRO A 191 -33.08 21.85 -14.99
N ASP A 192 -33.90 22.59 -15.73
CA ASP A 192 -34.73 22.02 -16.80
C ASP A 192 -33.86 21.39 -17.91
N ALA A 193 -34.36 20.35 -18.57
CA ALA A 193 -33.66 19.68 -19.66
C ALA A 193 -33.24 20.64 -20.80
N THR A 194 -32.04 20.45 -21.34
CA THR A 194 -31.54 21.15 -22.52
C THR A 194 -31.32 20.17 -23.69
N GLN A 195 -30.75 20.63 -24.80
CA GLN A 195 -30.47 19.76 -25.94
C GLN A 195 -29.41 18.70 -25.61
N ASP A 196 -28.47 19.03 -24.72
CA ASP A 196 -27.27 18.23 -24.45
C ASP A 196 -27.28 17.63 -23.02
N HIS A 197 -28.27 17.95 -22.18
CA HIS A 197 -28.37 17.53 -20.78
C HIS A 197 -29.81 17.19 -20.38
N PRO A 198 -30.05 16.08 -19.65
CA PRO A 198 -31.38 15.73 -19.14
C PRO A 198 -31.84 16.70 -18.04
N LYS A 199 -33.12 16.57 -17.64
CA LYS A 199 -33.66 17.38 -16.53
C LYS A 199 -32.99 16.93 -15.23
N GLY A 200 -32.57 17.88 -14.40
CA GLY A 200 -31.96 17.58 -13.10
C GLY A 200 -30.45 17.43 -13.11
N ASP A 201 -29.81 17.35 -14.29
CA ASP A 201 -28.35 17.30 -14.47
C ASP A 201 -27.70 18.60 -13.99
N LYS A 202 -27.42 18.64 -12.67
CA LYS A 202 -26.92 19.81 -11.96
C LYS A 202 -25.41 19.85 -11.99
N ASN A 203 -24.75 18.69 -12.12
CA ASN A 203 -23.31 18.57 -12.28
C ASN A 203 -22.81 18.78 -13.74
N GLN A 204 -23.73 18.86 -14.70
CA GLN A 204 -23.49 19.11 -16.14
C GLN A 204 -22.64 18.03 -16.82
N ASN A 205 -22.75 16.79 -16.38
CA ASN A 205 -21.99 15.69 -16.97
C ASN A 205 -22.72 14.98 -18.12
N GLY A 206 -23.98 15.34 -18.39
CA GLY A 206 -24.81 14.81 -19.48
C GLY A 206 -25.74 13.67 -19.07
N LEU A 207 -25.76 13.27 -17.80
CA LEU A 207 -26.60 12.22 -17.25
C LEU A 207 -27.51 12.79 -16.15
N LEU A 208 -28.56 12.05 -15.80
CA LEU A 208 -29.21 12.20 -14.51
C LEU A 208 -28.70 11.04 -13.67
N ASP A 209 -27.92 11.34 -12.64
CA ASP A 209 -27.23 10.35 -11.82
C ASP A 209 -27.45 10.57 -10.30
N ALA A 210 -26.81 9.77 -9.46
CA ALA A 210 -26.95 9.90 -8.02
C ALA A 210 -26.27 11.16 -7.45
N GLY A 211 -25.20 11.65 -8.08
CA GLY A 211 -24.58 12.93 -7.75
C GLY A 211 -25.55 14.10 -8.01
N ASP A 212 -26.36 14.02 -9.05
CA ASP A 212 -27.44 15.00 -9.26
C ASP A 212 -28.52 14.93 -8.18
N LEU A 213 -28.90 13.74 -7.71
CA LEU A 213 -29.85 13.61 -6.61
C LEU A 213 -29.30 14.23 -5.33
N ILE A 214 -28.02 13.98 -5.01
CA ILE A 214 -27.31 14.63 -3.90
C ILE A 214 -27.42 16.15 -4.04
N LEU A 215 -27.03 16.70 -5.19
CA LEU A 215 -27.05 18.15 -5.41
C LEU A 215 -28.46 18.74 -5.41
N ASN A 216 -29.49 18.00 -5.83
CA ASN A 216 -30.87 18.50 -5.88
C ASN A 216 -31.59 18.41 -4.53
N PHE A 217 -31.25 17.45 -3.67
CA PHE A 217 -32.06 17.08 -2.50
C PHE A 217 -31.33 17.15 -1.16
N SER A 218 -30.05 17.55 -1.10
CA SER A 218 -29.39 17.85 0.17
C SER A 218 -29.99 19.10 0.81
N ASP A 219 -30.51 18.99 2.04
CA ASP A 219 -31.16 20.09 2.76
C ASP A 219 -30.49 20.48 4.09
N GLY A 220 -29.37 19.83 4.40
CA GLY A 220 -28.53 20.04 5.56
C GLY A 220 -29.04 19.35 6.82
N LYS A 221 -29.94 18.36 6.69
CA LYS A 221 -30.44 17.57 7.81
C LYS A 221 -30.06 16.11 7.66
N ASP A 222 -29.83 15.48 8.80
CA ASP A 222 -29.72 14.03 8.94
C ASP A 222 -31.14 13.51 9.21
N ASP A 223 -31.86 13.20 8.12
CA ASP A 223 -33.29 12.85 8.16
C ASP A 223 -33.51 11.43 8.72
N ASP A 224 -32.55 10.52 8.57
CA ASP A 224 -32.60 9.16 9.11
C ASP A 224 -32.01 9.02 10.53
N GLY A 225 -31.28 10.03 11.00
CA GLY A 225 -30.74 10.14 12.35
C GLY A 225 -29.51 9.28 12.61
N ASN A 226 -28.80 8.85 11.57
CA ASN A 226 -27.63 7.98 11.68
C ASN A 226 -26.31 8.73 11.95
N GLY A 227 -26.31 10.07 11.98
CA GLY A 227 -25.14 10.93 12.18
C GLY A 227 -24.49 11.44 10.89
N TYR A 228 -24.99 11.07 9.71
CA TYR A 228 -24.45 11.41 8.40
C TYR A 228 -25.46 12.26 7.62
N VAL A 229 -25.24 13.57 7.62
CA VAL A 229 -26.16 14.55 7.04
C VAL A 229 -26.29 14.37 5.52
N ASP A 230 -27.50 14.15 5.01
CA ASP A 230 -27.81 14.01 3.59
C ASP A 230 -27.01 12.90 2.88
N ASP A 231 -26.69 11.78 3.53
CA ASP A 231 -25.97 10.61 2.97
C ASP A 231 -26.76 9.81 1.89
N ILE A 232 -27.31 10.53 0.90
CA ILE A 232 -28.25 10.08 -0.13
C ILE A 232 -27.69 8.90 -0.96
N SER A 233 -26.40 8.88 -1.29
CA SER A 233 -25.81 7.84 -2.15
C SER A 233 -24.36 7.50 -1.79
N GLY A 234 -24.08 7.37 -0.49
CA GLY A 234 -22.74 7.08 0.02
C GLY A 234 -22.21 8.21 0.91
N TRP A 235 -20.90 8.22 1.14
CA TRP A 235 -20.24 9.20 1.99
C TRP A 235 -18.76 9.38 1.60
N ASP A 236 -18.25 10.60 1.71
CA ASP A 236 -16.82 10.94 1.58
C ASP A 236 -16.20 11.08 2.99
N PHE A 237 -15.42 10.08 3.41
CA PHE A 237 -14.66 10.09 4.67
C PHE A 237 -13.34 10.85 4.56
N MET A 238 -12.84 11.10 3.35
CA MET A 238 -11.66 11.92 3.13
C MET A 238 -11.97 13.39 3.41
N LYS A 239 -13.17 13.86 3.03
CA LYS A 239 -13.61 15.26 3.20
C LYS A 239 -14.71 15.47 4.25
N ASP A 240 -15.27 14.39 4.77
CA ASP A 240 -16.40 14.35 5.71
C ASP A 240 -17.67 15.01 5.18
N ASP A 241 -18.05 14.69 3.95
CA ASP A 241 -19.27 15.17 3.31
C ASP A 241 -20.03 14.04 2.59
N ASN A 242 -21.19 14.38 2.02
CA ASN A 242 -22.14 13.41 1.50
C ASN A 242 -21.97 13.07 0.01
N ASP A 243 -20.94 13.60 -0.66
CA ASP A 243 -20.69 13.33 -2.08
C ASP A 243 -19.36 12.60 -2.27
N PRO A 244 -19.36 11.27 -2.45
CA PRO A 244 -18.14 10.49 -2.68
C PRO A 244 -17.58 10.66 -4.11
N TYR A 245 -17.69 11.84 -4.70
CA TYR A 245 -17.23 12.15 -6.05
C TYR A 245 -15.70 12.09 -6.17
N ASP A 246 -15.21 11.46 -7.24
CA ASP A 246 -13.80 11.43 -7.59
C ASP A 246 -13.36 12.73 -8.28
N ASP A 247 -13.10 13.76 -7.47
CA ASP A 247 -12.69 15.10 -7.91
C ASP A 247 -11.34 15.14 -8.64
N THR A 248 -10.41 14.23 -8.32
CA THR A 248 -9.12 14.08 -9.03
C THR A 248 -9.23 13.31 -10.34
N ARG A 249 -10.43 12.76 -10.63
CA ARG A 249 -10.68 11.88 -11.77
C ARG A 249 -9.66 10.74 -11.82
N TYR A 250 -9.34 10.11 -10.69
CA TYR A 250 -8.47 8.94 -10.63
C TYR A 250 -9.09 7.70 -11.28
N GLY A 251 -10.37 7.43 -11.01
CA GLY A 251 -11.22 6.44 -11.68
C GLY A 251 -11.12 5.01 -11.15
N HIS A 252 -10.32 4.77 -10.13
CA HIS A 252 -10.12 3.43 -9.56
C HIS A 252 -11.42 2.88 -8.95
N GLY A 253 -12.07 3.63 -8.07
CA GLY A 253 -13.36 3.24 -7.47
C GLY A 253 -14.49 3.03 -8.48
N THR A 254 -14.47 3.78 -9.58
CA THR A 254 -15.40 3.56 -10.71
C THR A 254 -15.12 2.25 -11.44
N GLY A 255 -13.83 1.92 -11.64
CA GLY A 255 -13.41 0.63 -12.19
C GLY A 255 -13.88 -0.54 -11.31
N GLU A 256 -13.60 -0.44 -10.02
CA GLU A 256 -13.99 -1.40 -8.99
C GLU A 256 -15.51 -1.65 -8.95
N ALA A 257 -16.33 -0.60 -8.99
CA ALA A 257 -17.78 -0.72 -9.05
C ALA A 257 -18.27 -1.39 -10.35
N ARG A 258 -17.59 -1.16 -11.48
CA ARG A 258 -17.91 -1.84 -12.75
C ARG A 258 -17.59 -3.33 -12.71
N ASP A 259 -16.40 -3.69 -12.22
CA ASP A 259 -15.99 -5.10 -12.13
C ASP A 259 -16.99 -5.93 -11.32
N SER A 260 -17.50 -5.38 -10.20
CA SER A 260 -18.45 -6.12 -9.35
C SER A 260 -19.90 -6.03 -9.82
N SER A 261 -20.38 -4.86 -10.26
CA SER A 261 -21.82 -4.53 -10.26
C SER A 261 -22.36 -3.87 -11.54
N ALA A 262 -21.54 -3.68 -12.58
CA ALA A 262 -22.00 -3.08 -13.84
C ALA A 262 -23.27 -3.75 -14.38
N ALA A 263 -24.14 -2.95 -15.02
CA ALA A 263 -25.28 -3.51 -15.74
C ALA A 263 -24.79 -4.50 -16.81
N THR A 264 -25.65 -5.43 -17.20
CA THR A 264 -25.29 -6.46 -18.18
C THR A 264 -26.47 -6.70 -19.09
N ASN A 265 -26.17 -7.00 -20.35
CA ASN A 265 -27.12 -7.16 -21.43
C ASN A 265 -27.84 -5.84 -21.80
N ASN A 266 -27.14 -4.71 -21.64
CA ASN A 266 -27.65 -3.36 -21.96
C ASN A 266 -27.04 -2.77 -23.25
N GLY A 267 -26.11 -3.48 -23.89
CA GLY A 267 -25.42 -3.08 -25.11
C GLY A 267 -24.30 -2.06 -24.90
N GLN A 268 -23.86 -1.85 -23.67
CA GLN A 268 -22.81 -0.91 -23.27
C GLN A 268 -21.68 -1.67 -22.56
N GLY A 269 -20.50 -1.04 -22.48
CA GLY A 269 -19.41 -1.50 -21.62
C GLY A 269 -19.04 -3.00 -21.65
N ASP A 270 -18.73 -3.46 -20.44
CA ASP A 270 -18.37 -4.82 -20.05
C ASP A 270 -19.47 -5.35 -19.12
N ALA A 271 -19.65 -6.67 -19.02
CA ALA A 271 -20.57 -7.23 -18.04
C ALA A 271 -19.99 -7.19 -16.62
N GLY A 272 -20.76 -6.72 -15.63
CA GLY A 272 -20.43 -6.86 -14.21
C GLY A 272 -20.62 -8.28 -13.70
N VAL A 273 -19.91 -8.69 -12.65
CA VAL A 273 -20.00 -10.06 -12.11
C VAL A 273 -21.35 -10.37 -11.45
N CYS A 274 -21.91 -9.42 -10.70
CA CYS A 274 -23.25 -9.51 -10.10
C CYS A 274 -24.22 -8.47 -10.71
N PRO A 275 -24.76 -8.71 -11.93
CA PRO A 275 -25.55 -7.72 -12.64
C PRO A 275 -26.81 -7.22 -11.93
N ALA A 276 -27.37 -7.96 -10.97
CA ALA A 276 -28.54 -7.52 -10.21
C ALA A 276 -28.20 -6.96 -8.81
N CYS A 277 -26.94 -7.03 -8.37
CA CYS A 277 -26.50 -6.39 -7.13
C CYS A 277 -26.50 -4.85 -7.27
N ARG A 278 -26.51 -4.15 -6.14
CA ARG A 278 -26.32 -2.70 -6.03
C ARG A 278 -24.95 -2.40 -5.45
N PHE A 279 -24.41 -1.22 -5.77
CA PHE A 279 -23.19 -0.74 -5.14
C PHE A 279 -23.45 0.52 -4.31
N MET A 280 -22.71 0.69 -3.21
CA MET A 280 -22.66 1.95 -2.46
C MET A 280 -21.20 2.38 -2.41
N LEU A 281 -20.90 3.57 -2.93
CA LEU A 281 -19.52 4.04 -2.93
C LEU A 281 -19.22 4.85 -1.67
N LEU A 282 -18.08 4.55 -1.06
CA LEU A 282 -17.54 5.26 0.10
C LEU A 282 -16.14 5.73 -0.25
N ARG A 283 -15.93 7.05 -0.27
CA ARG A 283 -14.63 7.61 -0.60
C ARG A 283 -13.77 7.66 0.66
N VAL A 284 -12.60 7.03 0.61
CA VAL A 284 -11.66 6.95 1.74
C VAL A 284 -10.25 7.47 1.39
N GLY A 285 -10.09 7.96 0.16
CA GLY A 285 -8.87 8.59 -0.33
C GLY A 285 -9.10 9.23 -1.70
N ASP A 286 -8.07 9.84 -2.28
CA ASP A 286 -8.05 10.32 -3.67
C ASP A 286 -7.40 9.33 -4.64
N SER A 287 -6.97 8.18 -4.13
CA SER A 287 -6.35 7.09 -4.86
C SER A 287 -6.63 5.76 -4.16
N PHE A 288 -5.94 4.68 -4.57
CA PHE A 288 -5.98 3.40 -3.86
C PHE A 288 -5.09 3.36 -2.60
N ILE A 289 -4.38 4.44 -2.27
CA ILE A 289 -3.63 4.57 -1.01
C ILE A 289 -4.41 5.46 -0.03
N ALA A 290 -4.69 4.95 1.17
CA ALA A 290 -5.59 5.60 2.13
C ALA A 290 -5.10 5.55 3.60
N ASN A 291 -5.72 6.35 4.45
CA ASN A 291 -5.62 6.22 5.91
C ASN A 291 -6.56 5.10 6.39
N THR A 292 -6.08 4.22 7.27
CA THR A 292 -6.87 3.08 7.78
C THR A 292 -8.08 3.51 8.61
N ASN A 293 -8.05 4.69 9.24
CA ASN A 293 -9.17 5.15 10.07
C ASN A 293 -10.37 5.59 9.22
N ASP A 294 -10.14 6.22 8.06
CA ASP A 294 -11.21 6.57 7.12
C ASP A 294 -11.83 5.30 6.55
N PHE A 295 -10.99 4.30 6.21
CA PHE A 295 -11.45 2.94 5.89
C PHE A 295 -12.27 2.33 7.03
N GLY A 296 -11.81 2.42 8.28
CA GLY A 296 -12.52 1.91 9.45
C GLY A 296 -13.91 2.53 9.62
N GLN A 297 -14.04 3.85 9.50
CA GLN A 297 -15.33 4.54 9.55
C GLN A 297 -16.26 4.09 8.40
N ALA A 298 -15.71 3.92 7.20
CA ALA A 298 -16.45 3.43 6.04
C ALA A 298 -16.95 1.98 6.22
N VAL A 299 -16.15 1.10 6.83
CA VAL A 299 -16.55 -0.27 7.17
C VAL A 299 -17.74 -0.28 8.13
N VAL A 300 -17.72 0.59 9.16
CA VAL A 300 -18.85 0.72 10.11
C VAL A 300 -20.10 1.19 9.39
N TYR A 301 -19.98 2.26 8.61
CA TYR A 301 -21.10 2.82 7.84
C TYR A 301 -21.69 1.77 6.87
N ALA A 302 -20.84 1.08 6.11
CA ALA A 302 -21.25 0.02 5.19
C ALA A 302 -22.04 -1.08 5.91
N THR A 303 -21.55 -1.53 7.06
CA THR A 303 -22.17 -2.56 7.86
C THR A 303 -23.53 -2.09 8.41
N ASP A 304 -23.60 -0.86 8.93
CA ASP A 304 -24.83 -0.28 9.48
C ASP A 304 -25.91 -0.06 8.40
N LYS A 305 -25.52 0.26 7.16
CA LYS A 305 -26.43 0.33 6.00
C LYS A 305 -26.79 -1.04 5.41
N GLY A 306 -26.26 -2.14 5.97
CA GLY A 306 -26.62 -3.50 5.60
C GLY A 306 -25.89 -4.05 4.38
N ALA A 307 -24.68 -3.55 4.09
CA ALA A 307 -23.81 -4.12 3.06
C ALA A 307 -23.54 -5.60 3.34
N SER A 308 -23.66 -6.44 2.31
CA SER A 308 -23.33 -7.88 2.40
C SER A 308 -21.84 -8.12 2.12
N VAL A 309 -21.24 -7.24 1.33
CA VAL A 309 -19.84 -7.30 0.92
C VAL A 309 -19.25 -5.90 1.06
N ILE A 310 -18.08 -5.81 1.65
CA ILE A 310 -17.19 -4.68 1.56
C ILE A 310 -16.10 -5.06 0.56
N GLN A 311 -16.02 -4.29 -0.51
CA GLN A 311 -15.02 -4.38 -1.55
C GLN A 311 -13.99 -3.29 -1.29
N GLU A 312 -12.77 -3.72 -1.03
CA GLU A 312 -11.68 -2.81 -0.69
C GLU A 312 -10.45 -3.17 -1.53
N ALA A 313 -10.11 -2.28 -2.45
CA ALA A 313 -9.00 -2.44 -3.36
C ALA A 313 -7.86 -1.45 -3.03
N LEU A 314 -7.53 -1.32 -1.74
CA LEU A 314 -6.59 -0.32 -1.25
C LEU A 314 -5.30 -0.95 -0.71
N GLY A 315 -4.30 -0.10 -0.54
CA GLY A 315 -3.26 -0.27 0.45
C GLY A 315 -3.37 0.87 1.47
N THR A 316 -3.45 0.57 2.76
CA THR A 316 -3.46 1.63 3.79
C THR A 316 -2.04 1.94 4.23
N ILE A 317 -1.75 3.20 4.58
CA ILE A 317 -0.43 3.59 5.13
C ILE A 317 -0.17 2.88 6.46
N ASN A 318 -1.21 2.76 7.27
CA ASN A 318 -1.18 2.28 8.65
C ASN A 318 -2.27 1.23 8.93
N MET A 319 -2.36 0.74 10.17
CA MET A 319 -3.39 -0.19 10.65
C MET A 319 -3.65 -0.02 12.15
N SER A 320 -4.84 0.47 12.52
CA SER A 320 -5.22 0.77 13.91
C SER A 320 -6.10 -0.31 14.53
N SER A 321 -6.15 -0.36 15.87
CA SER A 321 -7.07 -1.22 16.60
C SER A 321 -8.55 -0.82 16.41
N PHE A 322 -8.81 0.42 16.01
CA PHE A 322 -10.13 0.87 15.57
C PHE A 322 -10.55 0.21 14.27
N ALA A 323 -9.71 0.26 13.22
CA ALA A 323 -9.97 -0.39 11.95
C ALA A 323 -10.15 -1.92 12.12
N GLN A 324 -9.33 -2.56 12.97
CA GLN A 324 -9.54 -3.97 13.32
C GLN A 324 -10.91 -4.20 13.97
N SER A 325 -11.32 -3.33 14.89
CA SER A 325 -12.63 -3.45 15.55
C SER A 325 -13.80 -3.24 14.56
N ALA A 326 -13.62 -2.41 13.53
CA ALA A 326 -14.59 -2.22 12.47
C ALA A 326 -14.73 -3.50 11.61
N MET A 327 -13.63 -4.15 11.25
CA MET A 327 -13.67 -5.43 10.52
C MET A 327 -14.27 -6.56 11.37
N ASP A 328 -13.94 -6.62 12.66
CA ASP A 328 -14.58 -7.56 13.60
C ASP A 328 -16.10 -7.32 13.70
N TYR A 329 -16.53 -6.06 13.61
CA TYR A 329 -17.95 -5.67 13.58
C TYR A 329 -18.64 -6.12 12.29
N ALA A 330 -18.02 -5.89 11.13
CA ALA A 330 -18.51 -6.38 9.84
C ALA A 330 -18.66 -7.92 9.86
N TRP A 331 -17.63 -8.64 10.32
CA TRP A 331 -17.64 -10.10 10.42
C TRP A 331 -18.80 -10.64 11.26
N LYS A 332 -19.01 -10.07 12.45
CA LYS A 332 -20.10 -10.46 13.36
C LYS A 332 -21.49 -10.19 12.78
N ASN A 333 -21.62 -9.19 11.91
CA ASN A 333 -22.88 -8.84 11.24
C ASN A 333 -23.08 -9.56 9.89
N GLY A 334 -22.17 -10.47 9.53
CA GLY A 334 -22.29 -11.26 8.30
C GLY A 334 -21.88 -10.50 7.04
N THR A 335 -21.08 -9.44 7.17
CA THR A 335 -20.49 -8.70 6.06
C THR A 335 -19.07 -9.22 5.84
N VAL A 336 -18.77 -9.68 4.62
CA VAL A 336 -17.41 -10.11 4.25
C VAL A 336 -16.61 -8.92 3.73
N VAL A 337 -15.36 -8.76 4.18
CA VAL A 337 -14.41 -7.78 3.66
C VAL A 337 -13.49 -8.48 2.67
N VAL A 338 -13.58 -8.15 1.39
CA VAL A 338 -12.69 -8.65 0.34
C VAL A 338 -11.60 -7.61 0.12
N ALA A 339 -10.35 -8.02 0.31
CA ALA A 339 -9.21 -7.10 0.39
C ALA A 339 -8.12 -7.44 -0.63
N SER A 340 -7.54 -6.41 -1.21
CA SER A 340 -6.47 -6.51 -2.21
C SER A 340 -5.13 -6.93 -1.61
N MET A 341 -4.43 -7.88 -2.24
CA MET A 341 -3.09 -8.29 -1.82
C MET A 341 -1.97 -7.25 -2.10
N ALA A 342 -2.29 -6.13 -2.76
CA ALA A 342 -1.36 -5.10 -3.23
C ALA A 342 -0.43 -5.55 -4.38
N ASP A 343 0.26 -4.56 -4.97
CA ASP A 343 0.77 -4.59 -6.35
C ASP A 343 2.32 -4.45 -6.47
N GLU A 344 3.06 -4.96 -5.48
CA GLU A 344 4.53 -4.87 -5.42
C GLU A 344 5.28 -6.14 -5.88
N ASN A 345 4.58 -7.25 -6.14
CA ASN A 345 5.17 -8.60 -6.34
C ASN A 345 6.16 -8.97 -5.23
N SER A 346 5.76 -8.68 -4.01
CA SER A 346 6.51 -8.85 -2.78
C SER A 346 5.83 -9.88 -1.87
N ARG A 347 6.53 -10.26 -0.79
CA ARG A 347 6.00 -11.10 0.28
C ARG A 347 5.51 -10.30 1.47
N HIS A 348 5.92 -9.03 1.56
CA HIS A 348 5.59 -8.20 2.70
C HIS A 348 4.08 -8.10 2.91
N HIS A 349 3.70 -7.86 4.16
CA HIS A 349 2.31 -7.85 4.57
C HIS A 349 1.72 -6.47 4.35
N ASN A 350 0.73 -6.38 3.45
CA ASN A 350 -0.02 -5.15 3.24
C ASN A 350 -1.34 -5.11 4.03
N TYR A 351 -1.79 -3.91 4.36
CA TYR A 351 -3.01 -3.65 5.10
C TYR A 351 -4.06 -3.01 4.18
N PRO A 352 -5.35 -3.34 4.38
CA PRO A 352 -5.92 -4.15 5.46
C PRO A 352 -5.91 -5.67 5.17
N ALA A 353 -5.42 -6.13 4.02
CA ALA A 353 -5.50 -7.54 3.61
C ALA A 353 -4.99 -8.57 4.61
N THR A 354 -3.97 -8.23 5.41
CA THR A 354 -3.41 -9.13 6.46
C THR A 354 -4.03 -8.97 7.85
N ALA A 355 -5.06 -8.14 7.99
CA ALA A 355 -5.82 -8.00 9.23
C ALA A 355 -6.67 -9.26 9.52
N ASN A 356 -7.19 -9.37 10.76
CA ASN A 356 -8.19 -10.41 11.02
C ASN A 356 -9.50 -10.06 10.30
N HIS A 357 -10.23 -11.11 9.90
CA HIS A 357 -11.57 -11.01 9.29
C HIS A 357 -11.63 -10.34 7.91
N THR A 358 -10.54 -10.40 7.16
CA THR A 358 -10.46 -10.07 5.74
C THR A 358 -10.33 -11.33 4.88
N MET A 359 -10.76 -11.22 3.62
CA MET A 359 -10.56 -12.21 2.57
C MET A 359 -9.55 -11.64 1.56
N PRO A 360 -8.23 -11.80 1.79
CA PRO A 360 -7.20 -11.40 0.85
C PRO A 360 -7.32 -12.16 -0.48
N VAL A 361 -7.20 -11.44 -1.59
CA VAL A 361 -7.25 -12.02 -2.94
C VAL A 361 -6.08 -11.57 -3.81
N HIS A 362 -5.51 -12.58 -4.47
CA HIS A 362 -4.43 -12.46 -5.44
C HIS A 362 -4.98 -12.52 -6.88
N ALA A 363 -4.24 -11.98 -7.86
CA ALA A 363 -4.64 -11.99 -9.28
C ALA A 363 -3.88 -13.04 -10.10
N ILE A 364 -4.61 -13.86 -10.86
CA ILE A 364 -4.04 -14.69 -11.93
C ILE A 364 -4.45 -14.17 -13.30
N THR A 365 -3.58 -14.36 -14.27
CA THR A 365 -3.77 -13.89 -15.64
C THR A 365 -3.48 -14.98 -16.67
N MET A 366 -3.56 -14.61 -17.94
CA MET A 366 -3.23 -15.48 -19.06
C MET A 366 -1.80 -15.26 -19.57
N LEU A 367 -1.06 -16.35 -19.80
CA LEU A 367 0.29 -16.32 -20.35
C LEU A 367 0.26 -16.32 -21.88
N GLY A 368 0.74 -15.27 -22.58
CA GLY A 368 0.70 -15.23 -24.07
C GLY A 368 1.58 -14.16 -24.72
N SER A 369 1.83 -14.26 -26.04
CA SER A 369 2.77 -13.38 -26.75
C SER A 369 2.26 -11.97 -27.07
N ASP A 370 0.93 -11.75 -27.04
CA ASP A 370 0.28 -10.47 -27.41
C ASP A 370 -0.87 -10.06 -26.43
N GLU A 371 -0.92 -10.59 -25.19
CA GLU A 371 -2.05 -10.40 -24.24
C GLU A 371 -3.45 -10.59 -24.85
N GLN A 372 -3.61 -11.56 -25.73
CA GLN A 372 -4.92 -11.90 -26.29
C GLN A 372 -5.31 -13.30 -25.85
N SER A 373 -6.50 -13.45 -25.28
CA SER A 373 -7.06 -14.75 -24.84
C SER A 373 -6.92 -15.85 -25.91
N THR A 374 -7.00 -15.46 -27.18
CA THR A 374 -6.93 -16.35 -28.34
C THR A 374 -5.52 -16.88 -28.67
N THR A 375 -4.45 -16.36 -28.05
CA THR A 375 -3.05 -16.83 -28.20
C THR A 375 -2.43 -17.32 -26.89
N ALA A 376 -3.24 -17.46 -25.83
CA ALA A 376 -2.81 -17.91 -24.52
C ALA A 376 -2.21 -19.33 -24.55
N ARG A 377 -1.17 -19.51 -23.74
CA ARG A 377 -0.51 -20.77 -23.37
C ARG A 377 -1.07 -21.36 -22.09
N SER A 378 -1.54 -20.50 -21.19
CA SER A 378 -2.23 -20.85 -19.95
C SER A 378 -3.13 -19.70 -19.52
N PHE A 379 -4.19 -20.01 -18.78
CA PHE A 379 -5.06 -19.04 -18.09
C PHE A 379 -4.86 -19.02 -16.56
N LEU A 380 -3.86 -19.75 -16.07
CA LEU A 380 -3.55 -19.91 -14.65
C LEU A 380 -2.18 -19.29 -14.31
N SER A 381 -1.74 -18.30 -15.09
CA SER A 381 -0.45 -17.66 -14.85
C SER A 381 -0.54 -16.78 -13.62
N PHE A 382 0.45 -16.85 -12.74
CA PHE A 382 0.66 -15.83 -11.71
C PHE A 382 0.77 -14.45 -12.35
N ASN A 383 0.11 -13.44 -11.77
CA ASN A 383 0.28 -12.07 -12.21
C ASN A 383 1.42 -11.42 -11.41
N THR A 384 2.51 -11.07 -12.10
CA THR A 384 3.74 -10.57 -11.45
C THR A 384 3.65 -9.12 -10.97
N CYS A 385 2.47 -8.55 -10.88
CA CYS A 385 2.28 -7.34 -10.10
C CYS A 385 1.80 -7.63 -8.69
N THR A 386 1.14 -8.75 -8.38
CA THR A 386 0.49 -8.92 -7.07
C THR A 386 1.38 -9.59 -6.03
N ASN A 387 1.24 -9.20 -4.75
CA ASN A 387 1.97 -9.85 -3.65
C ASN A 387 1.49 -11.28 -3.39
N TYR A 388 2.31 -12.03 -2.67
CA TYR A 388 2.12 -13.45 -2.37
C TYR A 388 2.66 -13.80 -0.97
N GLY A 389 2.37 -14.99 -0.46
CA GLY A 389 2.84 -15.43 0.86
C GLY A 389 1.83 -16.27 1.63
N GLY A 390 2.10 -16.51 2.91
CA GLY A 390 1.25 -17.34 3.79
C GLY A 390 -0.16 -16.79 4.03
N GLN A 391 -0.37 -15.49 3.79
CA GLN A 391 -1.63 -14.77 3.88
C GLN A 391 -2.52 -14.94 2.63
N ASN A 392 -1.97 -15.41 1.51
CA ASN A 392 -2.72 -15.50 0.26
C ASN A 392 -3.73 -16.65 0.32
N PHE A 393 -5.03 -16.35 0.39
CA PHE A 393 -6.05 -17.41 0.45
C PHE A 393 -6.53 -17.89 -0.91
N LEU A 394 -6.61 -17.02 -1.90
CA LEU A 394 -7.32 -17.34 -3.14
C LEU A 394 -6.84 -16.48 -4.29
N SER A 395 -6.90 -17.06 -5.49
CA SER A 395 -6.65 -16.37 -6.74
C SER A 395 -7.95 -16.09 -7.50
N ALA A 396 -8.09 -14.87 -8.02
CA ALA A 396 -9.14 -14.50 -8.95
C ALA A 396 -8.57 -14.10 -10.32
N SER A 397 -9.30 -14.42 -11.39
CA SER A 397 -8.85 -14.18 -12.76
C SER A 397 -9.00 -12.71 -13.17
N GLY A 398 -7.89 -12.14 -13.65
CA GLY A 398 -7.66 -10.72 -13.88
C GLY A 398 -6.94 -10.42 -15.20
N THR A 399 -7.29 -9.30 -15.82
CA THR A 399 -6.44 -8.60 -16.80
C THR A 399 -5.61 -7.48 -16.18
N GLY A 400 -5.99 -7.00 -14.98
CA GLY A 400 -5.24 -6.13 -14.11
C GLY A 400 -4.65 -6.87 -12.91
N CYS A 401 -4.20 -6.10 -11.93
CA CYS A 401 -3.56 -6.59 -10.72
C CYS A 401 -4.60 -6.93 -9.63
N SER A 402 -4.23 -6.82 -8.35
CA SER A 402 -5.05 -7.33 -7.25
C SER A 402 -6.35 -6.53 -7.04
N SER A 403 -6.40 -5.25 -7.44
CA SER A 403 -7.64 -4.45 -7.40
C SER A 403 -8.77 -5.06 -8.23
N GLU A 404 -8.53 -5.30 -9.53
CA GLU A 404 -9.55 -5.87 -10.43
C GLU A 404 -9.99 -7.28 -9.97
N ALA A 405 -9.07 -8.05 -9.40
CA ALA A 405 -9.37 -9.35 -8.77
C ALA A 405 -10.29 -9.19 -7.54
N THR A 406 -10.11 -8.14 -6.75
CA THR A 406 -10.94 -7.75 -5.60
C THR A 406 -12.35 -7.40 -6.03
N GLY A 407 -12.53 -6.56 -7.05
CA GLY A 407 -13.86 -6.24 -7.57
C GLY A 407 -14.61 -7.46 -8.09
N ARG A 408 -13.91 -8.37 -8.77
CA ARG A 408 -14.53 -9.59 -9.29
C ARG A 408 -14.91 -10.57 -8.19
N LEU A 409 -14.05 -10.81 -7.21
CA LEU A 409 -14.39 -11.67 -6.08
C LEU A 409 -15.52 -11.07 -5.24
N SER A 410 -15.59 -9.75 -5.13
CA SER A 410 -16.70 -9.04 -4.47
C SER A 410 -18.03 -9.27 -5.22
N GLY A 411 -18.02 -9.23 -6.55
CA GLY A 411 -19.18 -9.61 -7.35
C GLY A 411 -19.56 -11.09 -7.20
N ILE A 412 -18.60 -12.02 -7.15
CA ILE A 412 -18.86 -13.45 -6.87
C ILE A 412 -19.48 -13.62 -5.48
N SER A 413 -18.98 -12.86 -4.49
CA SER A 413 -19.55 -12.80 -3.14
C SER A 413 -21.00 -12.32 -3.19
N GLY A 414 -21.28 -11.30 -4.00
CA GLY A 414 -22.63 -10.83 -4.30
C GLY A 414 -23.54 -11.94 -4.83
N LEU A 415 -23.09 -12.76 -5.78
CA LEU A 415 -23.84 -13.93 -6.29
C LEU A 415 -24.11 -14.98 -5.21
N VAL A 416 -23.13 -15.26 -4.34
CA VAL A 416 -23.26 -16.22 -3.23
C VAL A 416 -24.29 -15.74 -2.20
N TYR A 417 -24.22 -14.49 -1.75
CA TYR A 417 -25.23 -13.90 -0.85
C TYR A 417 -26.60 -13.83 -1.50
N SER A 418 -26.67 -13.52 -2.80
CA SER A 418 -27.91 -13.50 -3.58
C SER A 418 -28.57 -14.88 -3.59
N MET A 419 -27.80 -15.93 -3.86
CA MET A 419 -28.30 -17.32 -3.81
C MET A 419 -28.78 -17.70 -2.40
N ALA A 420 -28.07 -17.26 -1.35
CA ALA A 420 -28.47 -17.53 0.02
C ALA A 420 -29.81 -16.87 0.37
N LYS A 421 -30.02 -15.62 -0.07
CA LYS A 421 -31.30 -14.89 0.09
C LYS A 421 -32.42 -15.54 -0.72
N GLN A 422 -32.18 -15.88 -1.98
CA GLN A 422 -33.16 -16.53 -2.87
C GLN A 422 -33.56 -17.93 -2.37
N SER A 423 -32.62 -18.64 -1.74
CA SER A 423 -32.84 -19.94 -1.12
C SER A 423 -33.46 -19.85 0.28
N ASN A 424 -33.66 -18.65 0.83
CA ASN A 424 -34.14 -18.39 2.20
C ASN A 424 -33.31 -19.15 3.28
N LEU A 425 -31.98 -19.16 3.11
CA LEU A 425 -31.08 -19.86 4.02
C LEU A 425 -31.27 -19.33 5.46
N THR A 426 -31.55 -20.23 6.42
CA THR A 426 -31.82 -19.88 7.82
C THR A 426 -30.96 -20.69 8.78
N PRO A 427 -30.17 -20.06 9.68
CA PRO A 427 -29.90 -18.61 9.78
C PRO A 427 -29.30 -18.01 8.48
N PRO A 428 -29.26 -16.69 8.29
CA PRO A 428 -28.53 -16.08 7.16
C PRO A 428 -27.06 -16.51 7.12
N LEU A 429 -26.39 -16.45 5.96
CA LEU A 429 -24.97 -16.78 5.82
C LEU A 429 -24.12 -15.89 6.73
N SER A 430 -23.13 -16.46 7.44
CA SER A 430 -22.12 -15.66 8.17
C SER A 430 -20.97 -15.29 7.24
N ALA A 431 -20.17 -14.29 7.62
CA ALA A 431 -18.96 -13.92 6.88
C ALA A 431 -17.99 -15.11 6.79
N GLY A 432 -17.80 -15.87 7.87
CA GLY A 432 -16.98 -17.07 7.88
C GLY A 432 -17.52 -18.20 7.01
N GLU A 433 -18.83 -18.48 7.03
CA GLU A 433 -19.44 -19.45 6.09
C GLU A 433 -19.22 -19.02 4.62
N ALA A 434 -19.33 -17.72 4.32
CA ALA A 434 -19.08 -17.19 2.98
C ALA A 434 -17.62 -17.36 2.54
N MET A 435 -16.67 -16.99 3.41
CA MET A 435 -15.24 -17.15 3.18
C MET A 435 -14.86 -18.61 2.91
N GLN A 436 -15.42 -19.53 3.68
CA GLN A 436 -15.20 -20.97 3.52
C GLN A 436 -15.80 -21.52 2.23
N LEU A 437 -16.93 -20.97 1.75
CA LEU A 437 -17.45 -21.34 0.42
C LEU A 437 -16.45 -20.99 -0.68
N PHE A 438 -15.73 -19.87 -0.58
CA PHE A 438 -14.76 -19.48 -1.60
C PHE A 438 -13.54 -20.39 -1.61
N THR A 439 -12.95 -20.64 -0.44
CA THR A 439 -11.72 -21.46 -0.34
C THR A 439 -11.99 -22.94 -0.58
N MET A 440 -13.10 -23.48 -0.06
CA MET A 440 -13.43 -24.91 -0.21
C MET A 440 -13.97 -25.30 -1.59
N THR A 441 -14.35 -24.32 -2.41
CA THR A 441 -14.81 -24.57 -3.79
C THR A 441 -13.83 -24.09 -4.86
N ALA A 442 -12.66 -23.60 -4.45
CA ALA A 442 -11.59 -23.20 -5.35
C ALA A 442 -11.09 -24.38 -6.21
N GLU A 443 -10.73 -24.08 -7.45
CA GLU A 443 -10.01 -24.96 -8.34
C GLU A 443 -8.51 -24.85 -8.06
N ASP A 444 -7.96 -25.89 -7.42
CA ASP A 444 -6.53 -25.98 -7.13
C ASP A 444 -5.66 -25.77 -8.39
N ILE A 445 -4.63 -24.93 -8.25
CA ILE A 445 -3.67 -24.61 -9.33
C ILE A 445 -2.39 -25.41 -9.10
N ASP A 446 -2.47 -26.72 -9.31
CA ASP A 446 -1.28 -27.58 -9.37
C ASP A 446 -0.72 -27.64 -10.81
N ILE A 447 0.47 -27.07 -11.01
CA ILE A 447 1.26 -27.17 -12.24
C ILE A 447 2.51 -28.01 -11.95
N PRO A 448 2.51 -29.34 -12.16
CA PRO A 448 3.69 -30.17 -11.93
C PRO A 448 4.93 -29.72 -12.71
N GLU A 449 4.73 -29.20 -13.93
CA GLU A 449 5.79 -28.65 -14.79
C GLU A 449 6.45 -27.39 -14.21
N SER A 450 5.84 -26.73 -13.22
CA SER A 450 6.45 -25.60 -12.51
C SER A 450 7.60 -26.02 -11.58
N ARG A 451 7.66 -27.31 -11.21
CA ARG A 451 8.67 -27.87 -10.30
C ARG A 451 9.88 -28.43 -11.04
N GLU A 452 9.90 -28.32 -12.36
CA GLU A 452 11.02 -28.70 -13.22
C GLU A 452 11.96 -27.51 -13.47
N GLY A 453 13.26 -27.76 -13.67
CA GLY A 453 14.21 -26.68 -13.98
C GLY A 453 13.96 -26.06 -15.37
N ASN A 454 14.01 -24.71 -15.45
CA ASN A 454 13.85 -23.92 -16.68
C ASN A 454 12.44 -23.98 -17.30
N THR A 455 11.43 -23.72 -16.47
CA THR A 455 10.02 -23.62 -16.83
C THR A 455 9.54 -22.16 -16.91
N LEU A 456 8.43 -21.92 -17.59
CA LEU A 456 7.79 -20.59 -17.68
C LEU A 456 6.67 -20.40 -16.64
N TYR A 457 6.37 -21.43 -15.85
CA TYR A 457 5.35 -21.40 -14.82
C TYR A 457 5.98 -21.05 -13.47
N PHE A 458 5.28 -20.24 -12.69
CA PHE A 458 5.62 -20.06 -11.29
C PHE A 458 5.33 -21.34 -10.52
N TRP A 459 6.16 -21.59 -9.50
CA TRP A 459 6.08 -22.79 -8.70
C TRP A 459 4.71 -22.91 -8.01
N SER A 460 4.12 -24.10 -8.06
CA SER A 460 2.86 -24.41 -7.38
C SER A 460 2.79 -25.88 -6.96
N GLN A 461 1.87 -26.21 -6.04
CA GLN A 461 1.69 -27.57 -5.58
C GLN A 461 0.23 -27.96 -5.31
N GLU A 462 -0.01 -29.25 -4.99
CA GLU A 462 -1.35 -29.71 -4.57
C GLU A 462 -1.77 -29.03 -3.28
N GLY A 463 -2.99 -28.48 -3.26
CA GLY A 463 -3.57 -27.80 -2.12
C GLY A 463 -3.08 -26.35 -2.00
N PHE A 464 -2.68 -25.94 -0.80
CA PHE A 464 -2.23 -24.58 -0.57
C PHE A 464 -0.78 -24.35 -1.03
N ASP A 465 -0.55 -23.25 -1.73
CA ASP A 465 0.77 -22.67 -1.96
C ASP A 465 0.74 -21.13 -1.86
N GLN A 466 1.91 -20.52 -1.67
CA GLN A 466 2.01 -19.08 -1.38
C GLN A 466 1.57 -18.19 -2.54
N ARG A 467 1.69 -18.66 -3.79
CA ARG A 467 1.44 -17.85 -4.99
C ARG A 467 -0.01 -17.93 -5.43
N PHE A 468 -0.67 -19.06 -5.24
CA PHE A 468 -2.02 -19.29 -5.72
C PHE A 468 -3.06 -19.48 -4.62
N GLY A 469 -2.64 -19.58 -3.35
CA GLY A 469 -3.51 -19.84 -2.21
C GLY A 469 -4.13 -21.23 -2.34
N TYR A 470 -5.46 -21.33 -2.12
CA TYR A 470 -6.23 -22.55 -2.40
C TYR A 470 -6.56 -22.74 -3.90
N GLY A 471 -6.11 -21.83 -4.78
CA GLY A 471 -6.31 -21.90 -6.23
C GLY A 471 -7.27 -20.83 -6.78
N ARG A 472 -7.82 -21.08 -7.97
CA ARG A 472 -8.74 -20.16 -8.66
C ARG A 472 -10.16 -20.30 -8.12
N ILE A 473 -10.82 -19.22 -7.75
CA ILE A 473 -12.25 -19.26 -7.37
C ILE A 473 -13.14 -19.84 -8.48
N ASN A 474 -14.08 -20.71 -8.11
CA ASN A 474 -15.13 -21.22 -8.99
C ASN A 474 -16.51 -20.71 -8.52
N ALA A 475 -17.00 -19.65 -9.17
CA ALA A 475 -18.26 -19.00 -8.83
C ALA A 475 -19.47 -19.94 -8.94
N ASN A 476 -19.49 -20.79 -9.98
CA ASN A 476 -20.59 -21.73 -10.18
C ASN A 476 -20.70 -22.73 -9.03
N THR A 477 -19.58 -23.34 -8.63
CA THR A 477 -19.57 -24.36 -7.58
C THR A 477 -19.95 -23.76 -6.23
N ALA A 478 -19.45 -22.55 -5.91
CA ALA A 478 -19.83 -21.83 -4.69
C ALA A 478 -21.35 -21.57 -4.63
N VAL A 479 -21.94 -21.06 -5.72
CA VAL A 479 -23.39 -20.81 -5.81
C VAL A 479 -24.20 -22.10 -5.74
N GLU A 480 -23.74 -23.18 -6.38
CA GLU A 480 -24.38 -24.50 -6.30
C GLU A 480 -24.40 -25.05 -4.88
N TRP A 481 -23.29 -24.94 -4.14
CA TRP A 481 -23.21 -25.42 -2.76
C TRP A 481 -24.20 -24.69 -1.86
N VAL A 482 -24.38 -23.37 -2.03
CA VAL A 482 -25.41 -22.61 -1.31
C VAL A 482 -26.81 -23.12 -1.65
N LYS A 483 -27.11 -23.26 -2.94
CA LYS A 483 -28.41 -23.75 -3.42
C LYS A 483 -28.74 -25.16 -2.91
N GLU A 484 -27.75 -26.02 -2.79
CA GLU A 484 -27.88 -27.39 -2.28
C GLU A 484 -27.88 -27.48 -0.74
N GLY A 485 -27.64 -26.36 -0.04
CA GLY A 485 -27.51 -26.32 1.42
C GLY A 485 -26.20 -26.94 1.95
N ARG A 486 -25.19 -27.14 1.08
CA ARG A 486 -23.87 -27.67 1.40
C ARG A 486 -22.96 -26.57 1.93
N ILE A 487 -23.30 -26.03 3.10
CA ILE A 487 -22.57 -24.90 3.70
C ILE A 487 -21.42 -25.43 4.56
N PRO A 488 -20.15 -25.03 4.31
CA PRO A 488 -19.02 -25.32 5.17
C PRO A 488 -19.22 -24.82 6.61
N PRO A 489 -18.54 -25.42 7.61
CA PRO A 489 -18.46 -24.84 8.94
C PRO A 489 -17.71 -23.50 8.91
N ASP A 490 -18.11 -22.57 9.78
CA ASP A 490 -17.39 -21.33 10.07
C ASP A 490 -16.15 -21.68 10.92
N VAL A 491 -14.96 -21.32 10.43
CA VAL A 491 -13.67 -21.62 11.06
C VAL A 491 -12.84 -20.34 11.13
N ASP A 492 -12.46 -19.95 12.34
CA ASP A 492 -11.71 -18.74 12.60
C ASP A 492 -10.50 -19.01 13.52
N ILE A 493 -9.46 -18.23 13.31
CA ILE A 493 -8.24 -18.15 14.11
C ILE A 493 -7.95 -16.65 14.19
N VAL A 494 -7.79 -16.09 15.38
CA VAL A 494 -7.52 -14.66 15.61
C VAL A 494 -6.22 -14.41 16.37
N ARG A 495 -5.73 -15.41 17.13
CA ARG A 495 -4.42 -15.37 17.79
C ARG A 495 -3.71 -16.74 17.79
N PRO A 496 -2.37 -16.79 17.75
CA PRO A 496 -1.41 -15.68 17.60
C PRO A 496 -1.66 -14.80 16.37
N TYR A 497 -1.14 -13.58 16.40
CA TYR A 497 -1.31 -12.67 15.28
C TYR A 497 -0.57 -13.22 14.05
N TRP A 498 -1.03 -12.82 12.86
CA TRP A 498 -0.37 -13.18 11.61
C TRP A 498 1.12 -12.87 11.70
N PHE A 499 1.97 -13.86 11.39
CA PHE A 499 3.42 -13.78 11.34
C PHE A 499 4.10 -13.34 12.66
N GLU A 500 3.41 -13.49 13.79
CA GLU A 500 4.01 -13.29 15.11
C GLU A 500 5.22 -14.23 15.30
N THR A 501 6.33 -13.66 15.78
CA THR A 501 7.54 -14.43 16.09
C THR A 501 7.48 -14.92 17.54
N LEU A 502 7.37 -16.23 17.71
CA LEU A 502 7.29 -16.90 18.99
C LEU A 502 8.70 -17.33 19.44
N TYR A 503 9.33 -16.51 20.31
CA TYR A 503 10.67 -16.77 20.84
C TYR A 503 10.65 -17.85 21.92
N LYS A 504 11.30 -18.99 21.67
CA LYS A 504 11.26 -20.17 22.56
C LYS A 504 11.84 -19.91 23.95
N ASP A 505 12.86 -19.08 23.99
CA ASP A 505 13.57 -18.65 25.20
C ASP A 505 12.76 -17.63 26.02
N GLN A 506 11.84 -16.90 25.40
CA GLN A 506 10.99 -15.89 26.06
C GLN A 506 9.61 -16.42 26.49
N VAL A 507 9.05 -17.41 25.78
CA VAL A 507 7.75 -17.99 26.17
C VAL A 507 7.86 -18.73 27.50
N THR A 508 6.91 -18.47 28.42
CA THR A 508 6.88 -19.13 29.74
C THR A 508 5.80 -20.22 29.85
N GLN A 509 4.79 -20.21 28.99
CA GLN A 509 3.66 -21.16 28.95
C GLN A 509 3.34 -21.55 27.49
N PRO A 510 2.61 -22.65 27.26
CA PRO A 510 2.06 -22.96 25.94
C PRO A 510 1.29 -21.79 25.35
N VAL A 511 1.45 -21.56 24.05
CA VAL A 511 0.81 -20.45 23.34
C VAL A 511 -0.64 -20.83 22.97
N PRO A 512 -1.66 -20.06 23.38
CA PRO A 512 -3.05 -20.39 23.07
C PRO A 512 -3.39 -20.07 21.60
N ILE A 513 -4.06 -21.01 20.93
CA ILE A 513 -4.66 -20.79 19.62
C ILE A 513 -6.10 -20.32 19.84
N MET A 514 -6.35 -19.03 19.59
CA MET A 514 -7.64 -18.37 19.81
C MET A 514 -8.40 -18.24 18.50
N GLY A 515 -9.71 -18.39 18.54
CA GLY A 515 -10.60 -18.31 17.38
C GLY A 515 -11.92 -19.00 17.68
N THR A 516 -12.80 -19.10 16.69
CA THR A 516 -14.10 -19.76 16.84
C THR A 516 -14.33 -20.82 15.78
N VAL A 517 -15.10 -21.87 16.13
CA VAL A 517 -15.58 -22.85 15.15
C VAL A 517 -17.07 -23.11 15.36
N SER A 518 -17.85 -23.05 14.29
CA SER A 518 -19.30 -23.30 14.30
C SER A 518 -19.76 -24.06 13.08
N ALA A 519 -20.60 -25.08 13.27
CA ALA A 519 -21.30 -25.78 12.18
C ALA A 519 -22.81 -25.78 12.43
N ARG A 520 -23.39 -24.58 12.59
CA ARG A 520 -24.76 -24.34 13.08
C ARG A 520 -25.89 -24.96 12.25
N ARG A 521 -25.61 -25.45 11.03
CA ARG A 521 -26.59 -26.09 10.14
C ARG A 521 -26.46 -27.62 10.06
N ALA A 522 -25.32 -28.16 10.48
CA ALA A 522 -25.07 -29.59 10.48
C ALA A 522 -25.75 -30.26 11.69
N ASN A 523 -25.70 -31.59 11.75
CA ASN A 523 -26.15 -32.31 12.95
C ASN A 523 -25.07 -32.27 14.05
N SER A 524 -23.82 -32.41 13.64
CA SER A 524 -22.64 -32.36 14.49
C SER A 524 -21.41 -31.99 13.65
N TYR A 525 -20.28 -31.73 14.29
CA TYR A 525 -19.02 -31.50 13.60
C TYR A 525 -17.81 -31.97 14.41
N ASP A 526 -16.72 -32.21 13.71
CA ASP A 526 -15.41 -32.56 14.26
C ASP A 526 -14.42 -31.41 14.01
N VAL A 527 -13.47 -31.19 14.92
CA VAL A 527 -12.43 -30.16 14.82
C VAL A 527 -11.04 -30.75 15.08
N PHE A 528 -10.08 -30.34 14.26
CA PHE A 528 -8.68 -30.73 14.31
C PHE A 528 -7.82 -29.47 14.32
N VAL A 529 -6.97 -29.31 15.34
CA VAL A 529 -5.92 -28.28 15.38
C VAL A 529 -4.60 -28.96 15.11
N GLU A 530 -3.88 -28.49 14.09
CA GLU A 530 -2.70 -29.14 13.54
C GLU A 530 -1.60 -28.10 13.25
N TRP A 531 -0.33 -28.52 13.22
CA TRP A 531 0.79 -27.66 12.79
C TRP A 531 1.80 -28.40 11.91
N ALA A 532 2.54 -27.67 11.09
CA ALA A 532 3.66 -28.18 10.28
C ALA A 532 4.73 -27.10 10.06
N PRO A 533 6.01 -27.47 9.83
CA PRO A 533 7.06 -26.51 9.48
C PRO A 533 6.92 -25.96 8.05
N GLY A 534 7.34 -24.72 7.83
CA GLY A 534 7.22 -23.98 6.58
C GLY A 534 5.87 -23.28 6.40
N VAL A 535 5.75 -22.49 5.33
CA VAL A 535 4.53 -21.71 4.98
C VAL A 535 3.51 -22.51 4.17
N GLN A 536 4.00 -23.44 3.34
CA GLN A 536 3.19 -24.23 2.42
C GLN A 536 3.39 -25.75 2.62
N PRO A 537 3.20 -26.28 3.84
CA PRO A 537 3.32 -27.70 4.09
C PRO A 537 2.19 -28.49 3.41
N LEU A 538 2.54 -29.64 2.83
CA LEU A 538 1.56 -30.62 2.34
C LEU A 538 0.78 -31.23 3.51
N ASP A 539 -0.43 -31.72 3.22
CA ASP A 539 -1.33 -32.34 4.19
C ASP A 539 -0.66 -33.43 5.05
N SER A 540 0.24 -34.22 4.45
CA SER A 540 0.96 -35.29 5.13
C SER A 540 1.99 -34.83 6.17
N ALA A 541 2.39 -33.55 6.14
CA ALA A 541 3.36 -32.98 7.08
C ALA A 541 2.71 -32.51 8.39
N PHE A 542 1.40 -32.30 8.41
CA PHE A 542 0.67 -31.79 9.57
C PHE A 542 0.64 -32.78 10.73
N LYS A 543 0.98 -32.27 11.91
CA LYS A 543 0.97 -32.97 13.19
C LYS A 543 -0.21 -32.52 14.01
N LEU A 544 -0.98 -33.47 14.51
CA LEU A 544 -2.15 -33.21 15.35
C LEU A 544 -1.74 -32.64 16.71
N VAL A 545 -2.29 -31.48 17.06
CA VAL A 545 -2.22 -30.88 18.42
C VAL A 545 -3.41 -31.32 19.25
N LYS A 546 -4.63 -31.15 18.72
CA LYS A 546 -5.87 -31.45 19.42
C LYS A 546 -6.96 -31.87 18.46
N LYS A 547 -7.76 -32.84 18.89
CA LYS A 547 -8.93 -33.35 18.17
C LYS A 547 -10.16 -33.30 19.08
N MET A 548 -11.28 -32.81 18.54
CA MET A 548 -12.58 -32.77 19.20
C MET A 548 -13.61 -33.36 18.24
N GLU A 549 -14.43 -34.31 18.70
CA GLU A 549 -15.35 -35.07 17.82
C GLU A 549 -16.80 -35.00 18.30
N ASN A 550 -17.73 -35.14 17.36
CA ASN A 550 -19.17 -35.19 17.57
C ASN A 550 -19.70 -33.99 18.37
N ILE A 551 -19.16 -32.80 18.09
CA ILE A 551 -19.59 -31.56 18.73
C ILE A 551 -21.00 -31.24 18.24
N PRO A 552 -21.99 -30.98 19.13
CA PRO A 552 -23.33 -30.60 18.72
C PRO A 552 -23.32 -29.28 17.93
N SER A 553 -24.15 -29.16 16.90
CA SER A 553 -24.24 -27.94 16.08
C SER A 553 -24.73 -26.68 16.82
N SER A 554 -25.29 -26.85 18.03
CA SER A 554 -25.66 -25.73 18.91
C SER A 554 -24.48 -25.15 19.70
N THR A 555 -23.32 -25.81 19.68
CA THR A 555 -22.10 -25.33 20.36
C THR A 555 -21.24 -24.55 19.37
N VAL A 556 -20.84 -23.34 19.76
CA VAL A 556 -19.75 -22.59 19.11
C VAL A 556 -18.50 -22.74 19.98
N LEU A 557 -17.44 -23.32 19.44
CA LEU A 557 -16.17 -23.41 20.16
C LEU A 557 -15.49 -22.04 20.20
N GLY A 558 -14.86 -21.72 21.34
CA GLY A 558 -14.04 -20.51 21.51
C GLY A 558 -14.80 -19.21 21.77
N GLU A 559 -16.12 -19.19 21.63
CA GLU A 559 -16.97 -17.99 21.87
C GLU A 559 -16.86 -17.47 23.32
N ASP A 560 -16.58 -18.35 24.29
CA ASP A 560 -16.37 -18.01 25.69
C ASP A 560 -14.93 -17.59 26.05
N GLY A 561 -14.06 -17.46 25.04
CA GLY A 561 -12.64 -17.16 25.20
C GLY A 561 -11.78 -18.37 25.54
N THR A 562 -12.32 -19.59 25.51
CA THR A 562 -11.51 -20.81 25.68
C THR A 562 -10.65 -21.05 24.42
N PRO A 563 -9.33 -21.29 24.53
CA PRO A 563 -8.49 -21.61 23.38
C PRO A 563 -8.95 -22.89 22.66
N LEU A 564 -8.89 -22.88 21.32
CA LEU A 564 -9.16 -24.05 20.50
C LEU A 564 -8.14 -25.15 20.80
N ALA A 565 -6.87 -24.78 20.97
CA ALA A 565 -5.77 -25.61 21.46
C ALA A 565 -4.69 -24.76 22.13
N GLU A 566 -3.69 -25.43 22.71
CA GLU A 566 -2.46 -24.82 23.23
C GLU A 566 -1.26 -25.44 22.51
N LEU A 567 -0.31 -24.61 22.09
CA LEU A 567 0.86 -24.99 21.32
C LEU A 567 2.12 -24.88 22.18
N GLU A 568 2.81 -26.00 22.43
CA GLU A 568 4.11 -25.99 23.15
C GLU A 568 5.24 -25.63 22.17
N VAL A 569 5.53 -24.33 22.07
CA VAL A 569 6.47 -23.78 21.09
C VAL A 569 7.91 -24.24 21.33
N ARG A 570 8.30 -24.52 22.58
CA ARG A 570 9.67 -24.96 22.90
C ARG A 570 10.05 -26.30 22.28
N ASP A 571 9.05 -27.15 22.02
CA ASP A 571 9.23 -28.47 21.40
C ASP A 571 9.14 -28.43 19.86
N ILE A 572 8.88 -27.26 19.27
CA ILE A 572 8.73 -27.10 17.82
C ILE A 572 10.10 -26.96 17.15
N ASP A 573 10.34 -27.77 16.13
CA ASP A 573 11.42 -27.57 15.17
C ASP A 573 10.82 -26.99 13.88
N PRO A 574 11.12 -25.71 13.54
CA PRO A 574 10.62 -25.08 12.32
C PRO A 574 11.42 -25.50 11.07
N SER A 575 12.49 -26.30 11.21
CA SER A 575 13.34 -26.69 10.08
C SER A 575 12.57 -27.41 8.99
N HIS A 576 12.76 -26.97 7.76
CA HIS A 576 12.19 -27.55 6.53
C HIS A 576 13.15 -27.31 5.36
N GLU A 577 12.85 -27.92 4.21
CA GLU A 577 13.60 -27.64 2.98
C GLU A 577 13.41 -26.17 2.58
N PRO A 578 14.47 -25.48 2.13
CA PRO A 578 14.37 -24.09 1.70
C PRO A 578 13.27 -23.90 0.65
N ASP A 579 12.44 -22.89 0.86
CA ASP A 579 11.37 -22.54 -0.06
C ASP A 579 11.95 -21.88 -1.31
N ILE A 580 11.45 -22.28 -2.49
CA ILE A 580 11.86 -21.67 -3.76
C ILE A 580 11.47 -20.19 -3.84
N ASP A 581 10.37 -19.85 -3.17
CA ASP A 581 9.90 -18.48 -3.07
C ASP A 581 10.60 -17.71 -1.94
N SER A 582 11.55 -18.31 -1.21
CA SER A 582 12.34 -17.69 -0.13
C SER A 582 13.85 -17.88 -0.36
N PRO A 583 14.43 -17.29 -1.41
CA PRO A 583 15.83 -17.49 -1.78
C PRO A 583 16.84 -16.95 -0.76
N HIS A 584 16.43 -16.04 0.15
CA HIS A 584 17.28 -15.47 1.20
C HIS A 584 16.98 -16.04 2.60
N GLY A 585 16.09 -17.02 2.72
CA GLY A 585 15.75 -17.67 3.99
C GLY A 585 14.70 -16.94 4.83
N GLU A 586 13.96 -16.02 4.25
CA GLU A 586 12.80 -15.29 4.81
C GLU A 586 11.79 -16.22 5.53
N ASN A 587 11.55 -17.42 4.99
CA ASN A 587 10.64 -18.40 5.58
C ASN A 587 11.32 -19.38 6.55
N LYS A 588 12.63 -19.29 6.80
CA LYS A 588 13.43 -20.29 7.54
C LYS A 588 12.87 -20.67 8.91
N TYR A 589 12.30 -19.71 9.63
CA TYR A 589 11.77 -19.91 10.99
C TYR A 589 10.26 -20.20 11.03
N THR A 590 9.61 -20.34 9.87
CA THR A 590 8.15 -20.37 9.79
C THR A 590 7.53 -21.73 10.11
N ILE A 591 6.34 -21.69 10.67
CA ILE A 591 5.41 -22.82 10.79
C ILE A 591 4.02 -22.39 10.31
N THR A 592 3.23 -23.34 9.85
CA THR A 592 1.80 -23.16 9.62
C THR A 592 1.01 -23.88 10.71
N VAL A 593 0.09 -23.17 11.34
CA VAL A 593 -0.96 -23.77 12.19
C VAL A 593 -2.27 -23.71 11.43
N ARG A 594 -3.04 -24.81 11.44
CA ARG A 594 -4.37 -24.84 10.85
C ARG A 594 -5.41 -25.41 11.80
N VAL A 595 -6.63 -24.92 11.63
CA VAL A 595 -7.84 -25.48 12.22
C VAL A 595 -8.68 -26.04 11.08
N ARG A 596 -8.96 -27.34 11.12
CA ARG A 596 -9.88 -28.00 10.20
C ARG A 596 -11.15 -28.39 10.93
N SER A 597 -12.28 -28.28 10.24
CA SER A 597 -13.58 -28.71 10.72
C SER A 597 -14.29 -29.57 9.68
N VAL A 598 -15.04 -30.57 10.13
CA VAL A 598 -15.87 -31.41 9.27
C VAL A 598 -17.30 -31.37 9.79
N ALA A 599 -18.21 -30.77 9.02
CA ALA A 599 -19.62 -30.64 9.34
C ALA A 599 -20.41 -31.85 8.82
N HIS A 600 -21.09 -32.56 9.72
CA HIS A 600 -21.85 -33.79 9.41
C HIS A 600 -23.34 -33.51 9.23
N TYR A 601 -23.80 -33.32 7.99
CA TYR A 601 -25.23 -33.14 7.67
C TYR A 601 -25.98 -34.46 7.50
N GLY A 602 -25.29 -35.52 7.10
CA GLY A 602 -25.91 -36.77 6.71
C GLY A 602 -26.78 -36.62 5.44
N GLY A 603 -27.64 -37.60 5.18
CA GLY A 603 -28.53 -37.59 4.02
C GLY A 603 -27.76 -37.52 2.69
N SER A 604 -28.25 -36.71 1.75
CA SER A 604 -27.60 -36.47 0.44
C SER A 604 -26.50 -35.42 0.48
N ILE A 605 -26.43 -34.58 1.53
CA ILE A 605 -25.38 -33.55 1.69
C ILE A 605 -24.06 -34.20 2.14
N GLY A 606 -24.14 -35.14 3.09
CA GLY A 606 -22.96 -35.83 3.61
C GLY A 606 -22.11 -34.95 4.54
N ASP A 607 -20.80 -35.09 4.42
CA ASP A 607 -19.82 -34.34 5.20
C ASP A 607 -19.28 -33.16 4.38
N VAL A 608 -19.18 -31.99 5.01
CA VAL A 608 -18.70 -30.75 4.37
C VAL A 608 -17.49 -30.22 5.17
N PRO A 609 -16.31 -30.09 4.54
CA PRO A 609 -15.11 -29.59 5.23
C PRO A 609 -15.10 -28.06 5.34
N GLY A 610 -14.33 -27.55 6.29
CA GLY A 610 -13.85 -26.17 6.36
C GLY A 610 -12.45 -26.13 6.98
N GLU A 611 -11.66 -25.12 6.62
CA GLU A 611 -10.29 -24.93 7.10
C GLU A 611 -9.94 -23.44 7.16
N LEU A 612 -9.23 -23.04 8.23
CA LEU A 612 -8.43 -21.83 8.23
C LEU A 612 -7.01 -22.15 8.67
N ARG A 613 -6.03 -21.47 8.08
CA ARG A 613 -4.62 -21.60 8.43
C ARG A 613 -3.97 -20.24 8.65
N ARG A 614 -2.90 -20.23 9.44
CA ARG A 614 -2.04 -19.07 9.70
C ARG A 614 -0.58 -19.47 9.74
N THR A 615 0.27 -18.53 9.34
CA THR A 615 1.73 -18.64 9.40
C THR A 615 2.26 -17.84 10.56
N TYR A 616 3.15 -18.45 11.33
CA TYR A 616 3.88 -17.84 12.45
C TYR A 616 5.38 -18.15 12.30
N ALA A 617 6.23 -17.44 13.03
CA ALA A 617 7.63 -17.81 13.16
C ALA A 617 7.93 -18.38 14.55
N VAL A 618 8.89 -19.29 14.63
CA VAL A 618 9.41 -19.83 15.89
C VAL A 618 10.93 -19.67 15.87
N HIS A 619 11.45 -18.88 16.81
CA HIS A 619 12.87 -18.47 16.82
C HIS A 619 13.48 -18.53 18.22
N GLU A 620 14.81 -18.41 18.28
CA GLU A 620 15.63 -18.23 19.48
C GLU A 620 16.70 -17.19 19.10
N ASP A 621 16.80 -16.11 19.87
CA ASP A 621 17.80 -15.05 19.64
C ASP A 621 18.42 -14.65 20.98
N PRO A 622 19.67 -15.06 21.26
CA PRO A 622 20.31 -14.80 22.54
C PRO A 622 20.63 -13.32 22.81
N ASP A 623 20.56 -12.46 21.78
CA ASP A 623 20.82 -11.04 21.93
C ASP A 623 19.53 -10.22 22.16
N LEU A 624 18.35 -10.85 22.04
CA LEU A 624 17.07 -10.18 22.29
C LEU A 624 16.93 -9.84 23.78
N LEU A 625 16.61 -8.58 24.09
CA LEU A 625 16.47 -8.12 25.47
C LEU A 625 15.29 -8.80 26.19
N ASP A 626 15.48 -9.03 27.49
CA ASP A 626 14.47 -9.63 28.37
C ASP A 626 13.14 -8.82 28.34
N GLY A 627 12.05 -9.49 27.98
CA GLY A 627 10.72 -8.85 27.90
C GLY A 627 10.37 -8.28 26.53
N PHE A 628 11.26 -8.36 25.55
CA PHE A 628 10.95 -8.12 24.14
C PHE A 628 10.61 -9.43 23.40
N PRO A 629 9.85 -9.37 22.29
CA PRO A 629 9.22 -8.17 21.74
C PRO A 629 7.97 -7.74 22.53
N VAL A 630 7.62 -6.45 22.43
CA VAL A 630 6.43 -5.86 23.05
C VAL A 630 5.39 -5.53 21.98
N TYR A 631 4.15 -6.00 22.14
CA TYR A 631 3.05 -5.63 21.25
C TYR A 631 2.43 -4.28 21.65
N LEU A 632 2.45 -3.32 20.75
CA LEU A 632 2.03 -1.94 20.97
C LEU A 632 0.52 -1.70 20.71
N GLY A 633 -0.17 -2.67 20.09
CA GLY A 633 -1.61 -2.63 19.81
C GLY A 633 -1.96 -2.23 18.38
N GLY A 634 -1.46 -1.09 17.90
CA GLY A 634 -1.59 -0.62 16.52
C GLY A 634 -0.28 -0.76 15.75
N SER A 635 -0.33 -0.55 14.43
CA SER A 635 0.85 -0.49 13.57
C SER A 635 1.83 0.61 14.02
N GLY A 636 3.12 0.40 13.72
CA GLY A 636 4.18 1.37 14.00
C GLY A 636 4.85 1.82 12.71
N GLU A 637 4.42 2.97 12.18
CA GLU A 637 5.12 3.69 11.09
C GLU A 637 6.14 4.68 11.66
N SER A 638 5.86 5.26 12.83
CA SER A 638 6.82 6.07 13.59
C SER A 638 8.06 5.25 13.91
N SER A 639 9.23 5.89 13.80
CA SER A 639 10.48 5.31 14.29
C SER A 639 10.62 5.55 15.81
N PRO A 640 11.34 4.69 16.55
CA PRO A 640 11.64 4.96 17.95
C PRO A 640 12.69 6.06 18.10
N LYS A 641 12.68 6.73 19.26
CA LYS A 641 13.71 7.67 19.72
C LYS A 641 14.22 7.23 21.10
N LEU A 642 15.49 7.45 21.37
CA LEU A 642 16.15 7.02 22.61
C LEU A 642 16.71 8.23 23.35
N VAL A 643 16.10 8.56 24.49
CA VAL A 643 16.43 9.75 25.28
C VAL A 643 15.98 9.55 26.72
N ASP A 644 16.74 10.08 27.68
CA ASP A 644 16.38 10.07 29.10
C ASP A 644 15.22 11.05 29.34
N ILE A 645 13.97 10.54 29.38
CA ILE A 645 12.77 11.36 29.59
C ILE A 645 12.54 11.58 31.08
N ASP A 646 12.74 10.57 31.92
CA ASP A 646 12.40 10.65 33.34
C ASP A 646 13.54 11.15 34.26
N GLY A 647 14.73 11.37 33.69
CA GLY A 647 15.90 11.96 34.34
C GLY A 647 16.65 10.98 35.24
N ASP A 648 16.53 9.67 35.01
CA ASP A 648 17.19 8.63 35.79
C ASP A 648 18.62 8.30 35.31
N GLY A 649 19.02 8.84 34.16
CA GLY A 649 20.31 8.66 33.53
C GLY A 649 20.41 7.49 32.55
N MET A 650 19.32 6.76 32.31
CA MET A 650 19.19 5.76 31.24
C MET A 650 18.30 6.30 30.13
N ARG A 651 18.52 5.88 28.88
CA ARG A 651 17.65 6.30 27.78
C ARG A 651 16.34 5.52 27.80
N ASP A 652 15.25 6.24 27.70
CA ASP A 652 13.92 5.68 27.50
C ASP A 652 13.61 5.49 26.01
N ILE A 653 12.78 4.50 25.70
CA ILE A 653 12.27 4.27 24.35
C ILE A 653 10.98 5.06 24.17
N VAL A 654 11.03 6.09 23.32
CA VAL A 654 9.86 6.89 22.90
C VAL A 654 9.36 6.39 21.55
N ILE A 655 8.09 6.01 21.47
CA ILE A 655 7.50 5.46 20.23
C ILE A 655 6.00 5.74 20.09
N ALA A 656 5.60 6.20 18.91
CA ALA A 656 4.21 6.45 18.57
C ALA A 656 3.60 5.32 17.70
N THR A 657 2.27 5.24 17.66
CA THR A 657 1.53 4.22 16.90
C THR A 657 0.31 4.79 16.20
N SER A 658 -0.20 4.08 15.20
CA SER A 658 -1.45 4.40 14.51
C SER A 658 -2.70 4.32 15.39
N ASP A 659 -2.59 3.78 16.60
CA ASP A 659 -3.62 3.85 17.66
C ASP A 659 -3.74 5.25 18.29
N GLY A 660 -2.98 6.24 17.81
CA GLY A 660 -2.92 7.57 18.39
C GLY A 660 -2.30 7.59 19.79
N LYS A 661 -1.39 6.65 20.06
CA LYS A 661 -0.67 6.53 21.35
C LYS A 661 0.79 6.89 21.16
N LEU A 662 1.30 7.79 21.99
CA LEU A 662 2.72 7.99 22.24
C LEU A 662 3.10 7.22 23.52
N ASN A 663 3.96 6.23 23.39
CA ASN A 663 4.43 5.39 24.48
C ASN A 663 5.86 5.79 24.86
N VAL A 664 6.19 5.69 26.16
CA VAL A 664 7.54 5.84 26.68
C VAL A 664 7.84 4.66 27.60
N PHE A 665 8.90 3.91 27.31
CA PHE A 665 9.31 2.74 28.09
C PHE A 665 10.71 2.94 28.67
N SER A 666 10.83 2.74 29.98
CA SER A 666 12.11 2.65 30.68
C SER A 666 12.50 1.18 30.88
N LEU A 667 13.80 0.88 30.80
CA LEU A 667 14.36 -0.42 31.19
C LEU A 667 15.05 -0.40 32.55
N ALA A 668 14.88 0.65 33.36
CA ALA A 668 15.45 0.73 34.72
C ALA A 668 15.18 -0.49 35.62
N SER A 669 14.10 -1.21 35.34
CA SER A 669 13.69 -2.43 36.07
C SER A 669 14.31 -3.73 35.53
N GLY A 670 15.09 -3.65 34.45
CA GLY A 670 15.60 -4.77 33.64
C GLY A 670 14.61 -5.31 32.59
N LYS A 671 13.41 -4.71 32.48
CA LYS A 671 12.37 -5.04 31.49
C LYS A 671 11.62 -3.79 31.07
N PRO A 672 11.06 -3.73 29.85
CA PRO A 672 10.33 -2.56 29.38
C PRO A 672 9.12 -2.29 30.28
N THR A 673 9.15 -1.13 30.94
CA THR A 673 8.10 -0.65 31.82
C THR A 673 7.66 0.72 31.37
N MET A 674 6.36 0.91 31.22
CA MET A 674 5.81 2.18 30.78
C MET A 674 6.05 3.28 31.82
N VAL A 675 6.61 4.41 31.39
CA VAL A 675 6.84 5.59 32.23
C VAL A 675 5.50 6.17 32.69
N ALA A 676 5.46 6.68 33.93
CA ALA A 676 4.24 7.21 34.52
C ALA A 676 3.72 8.42 33.72
N GLY A 677 2.43 8.41 33.38
CA GLY A 677 1.80 9.45 32.55
C GLY A 677 1.60 9.04 31.09
N PHE A 678 2.31 8.00 30.63
CA PHE A 678 2.16 7.43 29.29
C PHE A 678 1.22 6.20 29.28
N PRO A 679 0.61 5.87 28.12
CA PRO A 679 0.71 6.58 26.86
C PRO A 679 -0.04 7.92 26.87
N ALA A 680 0.56 8.93 26.24
CA ALA A 680 -0.17 10.14 25.88
C ALA A 680 -1.04 9.83 24.65
N LEU A 681 -2.27 10.33 24.65
CA LEU A 681 -3.28 10.01 23.64
C LEU A 681 -3.55 11.20 22.74
N ALA A 682 -3.57 10.97 21.43
CA ALA A 682 -4.13 11.89 20.46
C ALA A 682 -5.64 12.05 20.66
N ASN A 683 -6.22 13.07 20.02
CA ASN A 683 -7.66 13.26 19.95
C ASN A 683 -8.34 12.09 19.24
N ARG A 684 -9.66 11.99 19.40
CA ARG A 684 -10.45 11.10 18.54
C ARG A 684 -10.46 11.66 17.11
N ILE A 685 -10.52 10.77 16.13
CA ILE A 685 -10.62 11.16 14.72
C ILE A 685 -11.84 12.04 14.47
N ARG A 686 -11.76 12.88 13.44
CA ARG A 686 -12.90 13.66 12.96
C ARG A 686 -14.12 12.77 12.66
N GLY A 687 -15.32 13.30 12.87
CA GLY A 687 -16.55 12.52 12.89
C GLY A 687 -16.82 11.78 14.20
N LEU A 688 -15.82 11.49 15.04
CA LEU A 688 -16.03 10.83 16.35
C LEU A 688 -15.63 11.68 17.56
N LEU A 689 -15.33 12.95 17.32
CA LEU A 689 -15.17 13.98 18.33
C LEU A 689 -16.49 14.25 19.06
N GLN A 690 -16.46 14.32 20.40
CA GLN A 690 -17.67 14.43 21.23
C GLN A 690 -18.52 15.70 20.97
N ASN A 691 -17.89 16.78 20.51
CA ASN A 691 -18.57 18.02 20.11
C ASN A 691 -18.12 18.48 18.71
N GLY A 692 -17.79 17.52 17.83
CA GLY A 692 -17.36 17.79 16.45
C GLY A 692 -18.53 17.97 15.49
N THR A 693 -18.26 18.64 14.36
CA THR A 693 -19.16 18.69 13.20
C THR A 693 -18.35 18.32 11.96
N PRO A 694 -18.72 17.25 11.21
CA PRO A 694 -19.81 16.32 11.50
C PRO A 694 -19.53 15.41 12.71
N SER A 695 -20.56 14.68 13.17
CA SER A 695 -20.47 13.72 14.27
C SER A 695 -21.29 12.47 13.98
N TYR A 696 -20.62 11.34 13.82
CA TYR A 696 -21.16 10.02 13.53
C TYR A 696 -21.52 9.22 14.80
N LEU A 697 -21.31 9.78 15.99
CA LEU A 697 -21.51 9.08 17.27
C LEU A 697 -22.94 8.56 17.51
N SER A 698 -23.94 8.99 16.73
CA SER A 698 -25.30 8.45 16.73
C SER A 698 -25.47 7.17 15.91
N ALA A 699 -24.49 6.78 15.10
CA ALA A 699 -24.60 5.58 14.27
C ALA A 699 -24.68 4.30 15.13
N PRO A 700 -25.41 3.27 14.67
CA PRO A 700 -25.58 2.01 15.40
C PRO A 700 -24.25 1.39 15.88
N GLY A 701 -23.22 1.38 15.04
CA GLY A 701 -21.90 0.82 15.37
C GLY A 701 -21.20 1.50 16.56
N TYR A 702 -21.52 2.76 16.85
CA TYR A 702 -20.91 3.56 17.94
C TYR A 702 -21.80 3.71 19.18
N THR A 703 -23.09 3.39 19.06
CA THR A 703 -24.06 3.51 20.17
C THR A 703 -24.24 2.21 20.95
N ASP A 704 -24.00 1.04 20.33
CA ASP A 704 -23.98 -0.24 21.04
C ASP A 704 -22.64 -0.43 21.78
N PRO A 705 -22.61 -0.49 23.13
CA PRO A 705 -21.37 -0.70 23.89
C PRO A 705 -20.71 -2.07 23.64
N LYS A 706 -21.37 -2.99 22.93
CA LYS A 706 -20.81 -4.28 22.51
C LYS A 706 -20.32 -4.31 21.06
N ALA A 707 -20.57 -3.25 20.29
CA ALA A 707 -20.08 -3.09 18.94
C ALA A 707 -18.66 -2.52 18.97
N ILE A 708 -18.50 -1.22 18.74
CA ILE A 708 -17.19 -0.56 18.65
C ILE A 708 -17.09 0.50 19.74
N ASP A 709 -15.96 0.53 20.41
CA ASP A 709 -15.61 1.59 21.36
C ASP A 709 -15.06 2.80 20.58
N PRO A 710 -15.76 3.95 20.52
CA PRO A 710 -15.27 5.14 19.82
C PRO A 710 -13.98 5.70 20.42
N ASP A 711 -13.61 5.34 21.66
CA ASP A 711 -12.33 5.75 22.24
C ASP A 711 -11.11 5.10 21.59
N LYS A 712 -11.28 4.03 20.82
CA LYS A 712 -10.20 3.44 20.00
C LYS A 712 -9.91 4.27 18.74
N ALA A 713 -10.87 5.04 18.26
CA ALA A 713 -10.77 5.79 17.03
C ALA A 713 -10.00 7.10 17.26
N ARG A 714 -8.68 7.00 17.39
CA ARG A 714 -7.77 8.12 17.65
C ARG A 714 -7.04 8.53 16.38
N GLU A 715 -6.69 9.81 16.28
CA GLU A 715 -5.89 10.32 15.17
C GLU A 715 -4.56 9.54 15.12
N SER A 716 -4.29 8.87 13.99
CA SER A 716 -3.10 8.04 13.83
C SER A 716 -1.83 8.88 13.92
N ILE A 717 -0.80 8.38 14.60
CA ILE A 717 0.51 9.02 14.62
C ILE A 717 1.47 8.15 13.81
N SER A 718 1.72 8.59 12.57
CA SER A 718 2.67 7.94 11.65
C SER A 718 3.98 8.73 11.50
N THR A 719 4.06 9.91 12.13
CA THR A 719 5.27 10.73 12.18
C THR A 719 6.19 10.28 13.32
N THR A 720 7.49 10.45 13.14
CA THR A 720 8.47 10.20 14.21
C THR A 720 8.53 11.42 15.13
N PRO A 721 8.40 11.27 16.46
CA PRO A 721 8.50 12.40 17.39
C PRO A 721 9.83 13.15 17.31
N ALA A 722 9.80 14.44 17.60
CA ALA A 722 10.97 15.26 17.88
C ALA A 722 10.99 15.62 19.37
N ILE A 723 12.17 15.66 19.98
CA ILE A 723 12.35 15.74 21.43
C ILE A 723 13.41 16.80 21.76
N ALA A 724 13.02 17.78 22.57
CA ALA A 724 13.89 18.83 23.11
C ALA A 724 13.22 19.51 24.30
N ASP A 725 13.99 20.20 25.13
CA ASP A 725 13.49 21.12 26.15
C ASP A 725 13.03 22.41 25.47
N ILE A 726 11.75 22.48 25.06
CA ILE A 726 11.22 23.58 24.25
C ILE A 726 10.80 24.78 25.10
N ASP A 727 10.63 24.59 26.41
CA ASP A 727 10.22 25.65 27.34
C ASP A 727 11.30 26.10 28.34
N ASP A 728 12.54 25.58 28.20
CA ASP A 728 13.75 25.91 28.97
C ASP A 728 13.58 25.65 30.48
N ASP A 729 12.86 24.58 30.84
CA ASP A 729 12.66 24.14 32.23
C ASP A 729 13.72 23.14 32.73
N GLY A 730 14.58 22.66 31.82
CA GLY A 730 15.63 21.68 32.06
C GLY A 730 15.20 20.23 31.83
N LYS A 731 14.01 19.99 31.26
CA LYS A 731 13.48 18.66 30.93
C LYS A 731 12.99 18.64 29.49
N PRO A 732 13.05 17.48 28.82
CA PRO A 732 12.61 17.40 27.44
C PRO A 732 11.07 17.25 27.30
N GLU A 733 10.52 17.93 26.29
CA GLU A 733 9.19 17.72 25.76
C GLU A 733 9.24 16.87 24.49
N ILE A 734 8.14 16.17 24.22
CA ILE A 734 7.97 15.33 23.04
C ILE A 734 6.94 15.98 22.12
N VAL A 735 7.36 16.37 20.92
CA VAL A 735 6.51 16.94 19.86
C VAL A 735 6.23 15.90 18.80
N PHE A 736 4.97 15.72 18.42
CA PHE A 736 4.55 14.75 17.40
C PHE A 736 3.30 15.24 16.66
N THR A 737 3.11 14.77 15.43
CA THR A 737 2.01 15.22 14.57
C THR A 737 1.16 14.05 14.09
N SER A 738 -0.16 14.17 14.20
CA SER A 738 -1.08 13.15 13.70
C SER A 738 -1.26 13.25 12.19
N TYR A 739 -1.71 12.15 11.56
CA TYR A 739 -2.01 12.09 10.14
C TYR A 739 -3.11 13.10 9.73
N GLU A 740 -4.03 13.45 10.64
CA GLU A 740 -5.06 14.48 10.44
C GLU A 740 -4.51 15.92 10.52
N GLY A 741 -3.24 16.09 10.90
CA GLY A 741 -2.56 17.39 10.92
C GLY A 741 -2.69 18.12 12.24
N THR A 742 -2.94 17.42 13.34
CA THR A 742 -2.85 17.99 14.68
C THR A 742 -1.45 17.80 15.24
N ILE A 743 -0.82 18.91 15.64
CA ILE A 743 0.49 18.94 16.27
C ILE A 743 0.28 18.89 17.79
N TYR A 744 0.97 17.97 18.45
CA TYR A 744 0.95 17.78 19.90
C TYR A 744 2.34 18.06 20.46
N ALA A 745 2.38 18.61 21.66
CA ALA A 745 3.58 18.65 22.49
C ALA A 745 3.19 18.22 23.90
N VAL A 746 3.96 17.29 24.48
CA VAL A 746 3.73 16.78 25.84
C VAL A 746 5.02 16.84 26.65
N ASN A 747 4.87 17.15 27.94
CA ASN A 747 5.97 17.16 28.90
C ASN A 747 6.48 15.73 29.16
N HIS A 748 7.65 15.62 29.78
CA HIS A 748 8.22 14.35 30.28
C HIS A 748 7.28 13.47 31.14
N ASP A 749 6.18 14.02 31.69
CA ASP A 749 5.17 13.29 32.48
C ASP A 749 3.88 12.97 31.70
N GLY A 750 3.89 13.15 30.37
CA GLY A 750 2.76 12.91 29.47
C GLY A 750 1.66 13.98 29.51
N THR A 751 1.80 15.03 30.32
CA THR A 751 0.84 16.14 30.32
C THR A 751 1.04 17.06 29.11
N PRO A 752 -0.02 17.66 28.53
CA PRO A 752 0.14 18.58 27.40
C PRO A 752 0.94 19.83 27.76
N VAL A 753 1.82 20.26 26.85
CA VAL A 753 2.50 21.57 26.90
C VAL A 753 1.47 22.68 26.67
N SER A 754 1.67 23.82 27.35
CA SER A 754 0.76 24.96 27.23
C SER A 754 0.72 25.49 25.78
N GLY A 755 -0.46 25.50 25.18
CA GLY A 755 -0.67 25.94 23.79
C GLY A 755 -0.95 24.79 22.83
N PHE A 756 -0.65 23.56 23.23
CA PHE A 756 -0.89 22.35 22.45
C PHE A 756 -2.10 21.54 22.96
N PRO A 757 -2.77 20.76 22.08
CA PRO A 757 -2.47 20.59 20.66
C PRO A 757 -2.89 21.78 19.77
N VAL A 758 -2.27 21.90 18.59
CA VAL A 758 -2.57 22.88 17.53
C VAL A 758 -2.96 22.13 16.26
N ALA A 759 -4.17 22.38 15.74
CA ALA A 759 -4.61 21.81 14.48
C ALA A 759 -4.17 22.67 13.30
N LEU A 760 -3.63 22.06 12.25
CA LEU A 760 -3.40 22.71 10.97
C LEU A 760 -4.74 23.14 10.33
N PRO A 761 -4.74 24.18 9.47
CA PRO A 761 -5.95 24.64 8.81
C PRO A 761 -6.60 23.55 7.93
N ASP A 762 -7.94 23.51 7.91
CA ASP A 762 -8.69 22.69 6.97
C ASP A 762 -8.38 23.08 5.51
N VAL A 763 -8.27 22.08 4.64
CA VAL A 763 -8.27 22.27 3.18
C VAL A 763 -9.72 22.37 2.70
N PRO A 764 -10.10 23.41 1.94
CA PRO A 764 -11.47 23.55 1.46
C PRO A 764 -11.92 22.33 0.65
N SER A 765 -13.01 21.68 1.04
CA SER A 765 -13.76 20.77 0.18
C SER A 765 -14.76 21.57 -0.66
N CYS A 766 -15.23 20.98 -1.77
CA CYS A 766 -16.26 21.60 -2.58
C CYS A 766 -17.49 21.88 -1.72
N ALA A 767 -17.87 23.14 -1.56
CA ALA A 767 -19.19 23.45 -1.02
C ALA A 767 -20.23 22.81 -1.95
N LEU A 768 -21.29 22.23 -1.39
CA LEU A 768 -22.45 21.62 -2.06
C LEU A 768 -23.14 22.52 -3.12
N ASP A 769 -22.68 23.77 -3.26
CA ASP A 769 -23.06 24.70 -4.30
C ASP A 769 -22.07 24.66 -5.47
N GLN A 770 -22.61 24.33 -6.65
CA GLN A 770 -21.93 24.46 -7.95
C GLN A 770 -21.06 25.73 -8.01
N PRO A 771 -19.80 25.64 -8.48
CA PRO A 771 -18.96 26.82 -8.68
C PRO A 771 -19.71 27.83 -9.55
N LYS A 772 -19.55 29.12 -9.26
CA LYS A 772 -20.20 30.23 -10.01
C LYS A 772 -19.93 30.21 -11.52
N ASP A 773 -18.92 29.45 -11.95
CA ASP A 773 -18.60 29.13 -13.32
C ASP A 773 -18.61 27.60 -13.51
N PRO A 774 -19.66 27.03 -14.12
CA PRO A 774 -19.77 25.58 -14.34
C PRO A 774 -18.69 24.99 -15.25
N ALA A 775 -17.96 25.82 -15.99
CA ALA A 775 -16.85 25.38 -16.84
C ALA A 775 -15.55 25.16 -16.05
N LYS A 776 -15.56 25.35 -14.72
CA LYS A 776 -14.42 25.13 -13.84
C LYS A 776 -14.83 24.24 -12.66
N PRO A 777 -14.22 23.07 -12.47
CA PRO A 777 -14.53 22.22 -11.32
C PRO A 777 -14.15 22.93 -10.00
N CYS A 778 -14.83 22.56 -8.92
CA CYS A 778 -14.72 23.19 -7.60
C CYS A 778 -13.34 23.00 -6.94
N MET A 779 -12.70 21.86 -7.19
CA MET A 779 -11.25 21.69 -7.17
C MET A 779 -10.80 21.33 -8.59
N ASP A 780 -9.67 21.88 -9.04
CA ASP A 780 -9.10 21.46 -10.32
C ASP A 780 -8.64 20.01 -10.20
N THR A 781 -8.93 19.19 -11.22
CA THR A 781 -8.50 17.79 -11.36
C THR A 781 -6.98 17.58 -11.21
N VAL A 782 -6.20 18.66 -11.26
CA VAL A 782 -4.74 18.66 -11.14
C VAL A 782 -4.24 19.05 -9.74
N THR A 783 -5.08 19.66 -8.89
CA THR A 783 -4.73 20.01 -7.52
C THR A 783 -4.90 18.78 -6.62
N ARG A 784 -3.85 18.41 -5.88
CA ARG A 784 -3.82 17.21 -5.03
C ARG A 784 -3.34 17.55 -3.63
N ILE A 785 -4.03 18.46 -2.96
CA ILE A 785 -3.76 18.81 -1.56
C ILE A 785 -4.77 18.16 -0.63
N ASP A 786 -4.39 18.00 0.63
CA ASP A 786 -5.25 17.40 1.64
C ASP A 786 -5.04 18.00 3.02
N ARG A 787 -5.99 17.74 3.93
CA ARG A 787 -5.77 17.96 5.36
C ARG A 787 -4.74 16.95 5.85
N GLY A 788 -3.86 17.35 6.76
CA GLY A 788 -2.95 16.41 7.40
C GLY A 788 -1.47 16.65 7.18
N ALA A 789 -0.67 15.74 7.72
CA ALA A 789 0.77 15.74 7.59
C ALA A 789 1.34 14.31 7.66
N PHE A 790 2.45 14.09 6.95
CA PHE A 790 3.25 12.86 7.02
C PHE A 790 4.73 13.15 7.34
N GLY A 791 5.22 14.34 6.97
CA GLY A 791 6.54 14.81 7.41
C GLY A 791 6.56 14.93 8.94
N SER A 792 7.65 14.49 9.57
CA SER A 792 7.80 14.60 11.02
C SER A 792 8.05 16.04 11.44
N PRO A 793 7.64 16.44 12.67
CA PRO A 793 8.01 17.75 13.19
C PRO A 793 9.53 17.83 13.39
N VAL A 794 10.08 19.02 13.22
CA VAL A 794 11.50 19.35 13.47
C VAL A 794 11.55 20.42 14.55
N ILE A 795 12.45 20.27 15.52
CA ILE A 795 12.65 21.27 16.58
C ILE A 795 14.01 21.92 16.40
N GLU A 796 14.04 23.24 16.19
CA GLU A 796 15.29 23.96 16.02
C GLU A 796 15.15 25.45 16.37
N ASP A 797 16.23 26.03 16.89
CA ASP A 797 16.35 27.48 17.13
C ASP A 797 16.65 28.14 15.77
N LEU A 798 15.58 28.57 15.09
CA LEU A 798 15.60 28.99 13.69
C LEU A 798 16.26 30.36 13.54
N ASP A 799 16.08 31.26 14.51
CA ASP A 799 16.60 32.64 14.47
C ASP A 799 17.79 32.93 15.38
N GLY A 800 18.22 31.95 16.18
CA GLY A 800 19.38 32.04 17.05
C GLY A 800 19.13 32.82 18.33
N ASP A 801 17.88 32.93 18.79
CA ASP A 801 17.52 33.66 20.00
C ASP A 801 17.64 32.82 21.29
N GLY A 802 17.89 31.52 21.15
CA GLY A 802 18.02 30.56 22.24
C GLY A 802 16.72 29.87 22.64
N THR A 803 15.61 30.11 21.94
CA THR A 803 14.35 29.37 22.08
C THR A 803 14.12 28.49 20.86
N PHE A 804 13.48 27.33 21.04
CA PHE A 804 13.26 26.40 19.94
C PHE A 804 11.93 26.66 19.23
N GLU A 805 11.93 26.69 17.90
CA GLU A 805 10.71 26.62 17.11
C GLU A 805 10.37 25.20 16.66
N ILE A 806 9.09 24.98 16.36
CA ILE A 806 8.56 23.73 15.81
C ILE A 806 8.21 23.95 14.34
N ILE A 807 8.84 23.19 13.44
CA ILE A 807 8.69 23.28 11.99
C ILE A 807 7.90 22.07 11.49
N GLN A 808 6.85 22.30 10.70
CA GLN A 808 5.95 21.24 10.22
C GLN A 808 5.61 21.44 8.73
N ALA A 809 5.95 20.46 7.90
CA ALA A 809 5.48 20.36 6.51
C ALA A 809 4.15 19.60 6.42
N ALA A 810 3.25 20.01 5.52
CA ALA A 810 1.87 19.51 5.50
C ALA A 810 1.32 19.18 4.10
N PHE A 811 0.24 18.40 4.08
CA PHE A 811 -0.48 17.98 2.87
C PHE A 811 -1.18 19.12 2.13
N ASP A 812 -1.30 20.29 2.74
CA ASP A 812 -1.87 21.48 2.11
C ASP A 812 -0.84 22.26 1.23
N GLY A 813 0.37 21.72 1.07
CA GLY A 813 1.44 22.31 0.27
C GLY A 813 2.23 23.39 1.00
N LYS A 814 2.11 23.49 2.33
CA LYS A 814 2.80 24.53 3.12
C LYS A 814 3.75 23.97 4.17
N VAL A 815 4.73 24.79 4.51
CA VAL A 815 5.60 24.62 5.67
C VAL A 815 5.20 25.65 6.73
N TYR A 816 4.95 25.18 7.93
CA TYR A 816 4.54 25.97 9.10
C TYR A 816 5.68 26.06 10.11
N VAL A 817 5.71 27.16 10.86
CA VAL A 817 6.61 27.33 12.01
C VAL A 817 5.80 27.88 13.18
N PHE A 818 5.94 27.24 14.34
CA PHE A 818 5.27 27.59 15.57
C PHE A 818 6.29 27.88 16.67
N GLU A 819 5.95 28.87 17.49
CA GLU A 819 6.64 29.17 18.75
C GLU A 819 6.42 28.03 19.77
N PRO A 820 7.22 27.91 20.84
CA PRO A 820 7.02 26.92 21.92
C PRO A 820 5.64 26.94 22.56
N ASP A 821 4.90 28.05 22.47
CA ASP A 821 3.55 28.20 23.00
C ASP A 821 2.43 27.90 21.98
N GLY A 822 2.79 27.32 20.84
CA GLY A 822 1.87 26.89 19.77
C GLY A 822 1.37 28.02 18.88
N LYS A 823 1.83 29.27 19.06
CA LYS A 823 1.45 30.37 18.15
C LYS A 823 2.20 30.26 16.83
N PRO A 824 1.54 30.58 15.69
CA PRO A 824 2.24 30.67 14.41
C PRO A 824 3.25 31.83 14.45
N ARG A 825 4.43 31.57 13.90
CA ARG A 825 5.51 32.55 13.80
C ARG A 825 5.30 33.55 12.66
N ASP A 826 5.71 34.80 12.89
CA ASP A 826 5.67 35.84 11.85
C ASP A 826 6.52 35.44 10.63
N GLY A 827 5.97 35.63 9.43
CA GLY A 827 6.63 35.20 8.17
C GLY A 827 6.23 33.80 7.70
N TRP A 828 5.55 33.01 8.54
CA TRP A 828 5.09 31.66 8.24
C TRP A 828 3.55 31.56 8.29
N PRO A 829 2.90 30.59 7.61
CA PRO A 829 3.48 29.54 6.78
C PRO A 829 3.98 30.01 5.41
N VAL A 830 4.87 29.23 4.80
CA VAL A 830 5.35 29.40 3.42
C VAL A 830 4.68 28.35 2.53
N GLN A 831 4.04 28.80 1.44
CA GLN A 831 3.54 27.92 0.39
C GLN A 831 4.70 27.53 -0.54
N VAL A 832 4.95 26.24 -0.71
CA VAL A 832 5.91 25.77 -1.72
C VAL A 832 5.19 25.51 -3.04
N HIS A 833 5.77 26.00 -4.12
CA HIS A 833 5.25 25.78 -5.48
C HIS A 833 6.29 26.13 -6.56
N HIS A 834 6.42 25.27 -7.57
CA HIS A 834 7.37 25.46 -8.67
C HIS A 834 6.73 26.16 -9.89
N SER A 835 7.05 27.44 -10.09
CA SER A 835 6.38 28.35 -11.04
C SER A 835 6.62 28.12 -12.55
N ALA A 836 7.26 27.03 -12.98
CA ALA A 836 7.63 26.80 -14.39
C ALA A 836 6.74 25.81 -15.16
N SER A 837 5.74 25.18 -14.53
CA SER A 837 4.73 24.41 -15.24
C SER A 837 3.61 25.33 -15.73
N SER A 838 3.14 25.11 -16.97
CA SER A 838 1.98 25.82 -17.53
C SER A 838 0.65 25.37 -16.94
N ASP A 839 0.70 24.36 -16.06
CA ASP A 839 -0.40 23.71 -15.38
C ASP A 839 -0.14 23.94 -13.87
N GLU A 840 -1.01 24.70 -13.21
CA GLU A 840 -0.89 25.09 -11.79
C GLU A 840 -1.21 23.88 -10.89
N GLU A 841 -0.23 22.99 -10.65
CA GLU A 841 -0.42 21.77 -9.85
C GLU A 841 0.06 21.97 -8.39
N TYR A 842 -0.80 22.46 -7.49
CA TYR A 842 -0.49 22.40 -6.05
C TYR A 842 -0.60 20.95 -5.57
N ASN A 843 0.38 20.49 -4.78
CA ASN A 843 0.42 19.13 -4.25
C ASN A 843 0.90 19.13 -2.79
N ARG A 844 0.77 17.97 -2.14
CA ARG A 844 1.18 17.69 -0.76
C ARG A 844 2.68 17.89 -0.56
N ILE A 845 3.04 18.08 0.70
CA ILE A 845 4.42 17.86 1.17
C ILE A 845 4.40 16.65 2.11
N MET A 846 5.13 15.60 1.74
CA MET A 846 5.30 14.40 2.58
C MET A 846 6.65 14.35 3.30
N THR A 847 7.59 15.22 2.93
CA THR A 847 8.97 15.18 3.43
C THR A 847 9.10 15.79 4.82
N THR A 848 9.99 15.22 5.63
CA THR A 848 10.45 15.86 6.87
C THR A 848 11.46 16.95 6.49
N PRO A 849 11.29 18.21 6.92
CA PRO A 849 12.22 19.27 6.59
C PRO A 849 13.64 19.02 7.10
N THR A 850 14.65 19.55 6.42
CA THR A 850 16.03 19.65 6.94
C THR A 850 16.31 21.10 7.32
N VAL A 851 17.00 21.31 8.45
CA VAL A 851 17.24 22.66 8.98
C VAL A 851 18.72 22.86 9.27
N ALA A 852 19.31 23.90 8.66
CA ALA A 852 20.70 24.28 8.89
C ALA A 852 20.96 25.73 8.45
N ASP A 853 22.03 26.36 8.93
CA ASP A 853 22.49 27.65 8.39
C ASP A 853 23.25 27.45 7.07
N PHE A 854 22.52 27.23 5.98
CA PHE A 854 23.10 26.92 4.66
C PHE A 854 23.89 28.11 4.09
N ASN A 855 23.44 29.33 4.35
CA ASN A 855 24.01 30.52 3.74
C ASN A 855 25.09 31.20 4.61
N GLY A 856 25.16 30.86 5.91
CA GLY A 856 26.12 31.37 6.88
C GLY A 856 25.80 32.76 7.43
N ASP A 857 24.53 33.17 7.42
CA ASP A 857 24.09 34.47 7.95
C ASP A 857 23.67 34.42 9.43
N GLY A 858 23.72 33.25 10.05
CA GLY A 858 23.37 33.01 11.44
C GLY A 858 21.88 32.79 11.69
N VAL A 859 21.04 32.79 10.64
CA VAL A 859 19.65 32.34 10.68
C VAL A 859 19.59 30.99 9.98
N LYS A 860 18.98 29.98 10.60
CA LYS A 860 18.88 28.66 9.98
C LYS A 860 17.78 28.68 8.91
N ASP A 861 18.05 27.99 7.82
CA ASP A 861 17.20 27.89 6.63
C ASP A 861 16.54 26.51 6.58
N VAL A 862 15.45 26.37 5.81
CA VAL A 862 14.63 25.15 5.76
C VAL A 862 14.61 24.54 4.36
N VAL A 863 14.90 23.25 4.23
CA VAL A 863 14.87 22.53 2.94
C VAL A 863 13.80 21.45 2.95
N VAL A 864 13.05 21.36 1.85
CA VAL A 864 11.89 20.47 1.73
C VAL A 864 11.68 19.98 0.30
N GLY A 865 11.25 18.73 0.13
CA GLY A 865 10.84 18.14 -1.15
C GLY A 865 9.32 18.17 -1.32
N SER A 866 8.84 18.40 -2.55
CA SER A 866 7.41 18.54 -2.87
C SER A 866 6.89 17.39 -3.72
N ASN A 867 5.65 16.94 -3.50
CA ASN A 867 5.00 15.93 -4.32
C ASN A 867 4.53 16.46 -5.69
N GLU A 868 4.82 17.72 -6.04
CA GLU A 868 4.55 18.30 -7.36
C GLU A 868 5.09 17.45 -8.52
N ARG A 869 4.22 17.22 -9.52
CA ARG A 869 4.50 16.35 -10.67
C ARG A 869 4.93 17.19 -11.86
N LEU A 870 6.23 17.46 -11.95
CA LEU A 870 6.75 18.36 -12.97
C LEU A 870 7.05 17.64 -14.29
N GLY A 871 6.79 18.35 -15.38
CA GLY A 871 7.04 17.85 -16.73
C GLY A 871 6.02 16.81 -17.21
N LYS A 872 6.18 16.36 -18.46
CA LYS A 872 5.21 15.48 -19.10
C LYS A 872 5.11 14.13 -18.37
N GLY A 873 3.96 13.89 -17.74
CA GLY A 873 3.66 12.63 -17.05
C GLY A 873 4.35 12.49 -15.69
N GLY A 874 4.70 13.61 -15.02
CA GLY A 874 5.30 13.57 -13.68
C GLY A 874 6.69 12.93 -13.65
N GLY A 875 7.52 13.21 -14.66
CA GLY A 875 8.89 12.66 -14.76
C GLY A 875 9.95 13.48 -14.02
N SER A 876 9.55 14.53 -13.30
CA SER A 876 10.44 15.36 -12.48
C SER A 876 9.72 15.82 -11.22
N GLY A 877 10.50 16.07 -10.17
CA GLY A 877 10.02 16.68 -8.92
C GLY A 877 10.89 17.88 -8.53
N ALA A 878 10.47 18.63 -7.50
CA ALA A 878 11.15 19.83 -7.03
C ALA A 878 11.45 19.80 -5.53
N PHE A 879 12.53 20.51 -5.18
CA PHE A 879 12.94 20.83 -3.81
C PHE A 879 13.09 22.33 -3.65
N PHE A 880 12.85 22.78 -2.43
CA PHE A 880 12.83 24.18 -2.07
C PHE A 880 13.79 24.40 -0.90
N MET A 881 14.60 25.45 -0.99
CA MET A 881 15.40 25.96 0.12
C MET A 881 14.84 27.33 0.50
N ILE A 882 14.12 27.34 1.60
CA ILE A 882 13.39 28.47 2.16
C ILE A 882 14.30 29.19 3.14
N ASP A 883 14.39 30.51 2.99
CA ASP A 883 15.10 31.37 3.94
C ASP A 883 14.44 31.28 5.33
N GLY A 884 15.24 31.19 6.40
CA GLY A 884 14.72 31.06 7.78
C GLY A 884 13.73 32.13 8.23
N ARG A 885 13.75 33.31 7.59
CA ARG A 885 12.80 34.41 7.84
C ARG A 885 11.45 34.22 7.14
N GLY A 886 11.27 33.13 6.38
CA GLY A 886 10.08 32.84 5.61
C GLY A 886 9.71 33.98 4.66
N ASN A 887 8.42 34.32 4.59
CA ASN A 887 7.92 35.39 3.72
C ASN A 887 8.47 36.81 4.05
N LEU A 888 9.21 36.99 5.16
CA LEU A 888 9.87 38.25 5.48
C LEU A 888 11.19 38.45 4.71
N ALA A 889 11.77 37.38 4.14
CA ALA A 889 12.98 37.44 3.32
C ALA A 889 12.73 38.04 1.91
N GLY A 890 11.53 37.84 1.37
CA GLY A 890 11.15 38.28 0.03
C GLY A 890 10.03 37.43 -0.57
N ASP A 891 9.65 37.74 -1.82
CA ASP A 891 8.68 36.97 -2.61
C ASP A 891 9.30 36.65 -3.99
N PRO A 892 9.66 35.38 -4.25
CA PRO A 892 9.51 34.22 -3.37
C PRO A 892 10.59 34.17 -2.24
N PRO A 893 10.34 33.49 -1.11
CA PRO A 893 11.24 33.42 0.04
C PRO A 893 12.33 32.33 -0.10
N TYR A 894 12.87 32.14 -1.31
CA TYR A 894 13.85 31.09 -1.59
C TYR A 894 15.27 31.65 -1.72
N LEU A 895 16.27 30.85 -1.34
CA LEU A 895 17.66 31.18 -1.57
C LEU A 895 18.03 31.20 -3.08
N PRO A 896 19.15 31.85 -3.47
CA PRO A 896 19.50 32.01 -4.88
C PRO A 896 19.55 30.69 -5.67
N HIS A 897 18.92 30.67 -6.85
CA HIS A 897 18.81 29.53 -7.76
C HIS A 897 17.95 28.34 -7.27
N TRP A 898 17.19 28.52 -6.19
CA TRP A 898 16.12 27.62 -5.79
C TRP A 898 14.75 28.09 -6.28
N PRO A 899 13.75 27.20 -6.45
CA PRO A 899 13.81 25.75 -6.29
C PRO A 899 14.65 25.01 -7.36
N VAL A 900 15.11 23.81 -7.01
CA VAL A 900 15.84 22.89 -7.91
C VAL A 900 14.96 21.71 -8.27
N THR A 901 15.08 21.22 -9.51
CA THR A 901 14.35 20.04 -9.98
C THR A 901 15.27 18.85 -10.24
N MET A 902 14.73 17.63 -10.12
CA MET A 902 15.45 16.42 -10.51
C MET A 902 14.51 15.43 -11.21
N VAL A 903 15.09 14.43 -11.89
CA VAL A 903 14.32 13.28 -12.38
C VAL A 903 13.69 12.58 -11.18
N SER A 904 12.39 12.32 -11.27
CA SER A 904 11.66 11.55 -10.27
C SER A 904 10.44 10.95 -10.94
N PHE A 905 10.30 9.62 -10.89
CA PHE A 905 9.21 8.93 -11.55
C PHE A 905 7.96 8.88 -10.66
N GLN A 906 6.79 9.05 -11.26
CA GLN A 906 5.53 8.69 -10.62
C GLN A 906 5.36 7.17 -10.66
N LEU A 907 5.55 6.49 -9.53
CA LEU A 907 5.48 5.03 -9.42
C LEU A 907 4.24 4.58 -8.64
N PHE A 908 3.92 5.25 -7.54
CA PHE A 908 2.72 5.03 -6.75
C PHE A 908 2.08 6.36 -6.37
N PRO A 909 0.74 6.46 -6.36
CA PRO A 909 0.04 7.62 -5.81
C PRO A 909 0.45 7.86 -4.35
N LEU A 910 0.49 9.13 -3.94
CA LEU A 910 0.89 9.60 -2.61
C LEU A 910 2.37 9.30 -2.28
N VAL A 911 2.75 8.04 -2.16
CA VAL A 911 4.04 7.59 -1.58
C VAL A 911 5.21 7.61 -2.57
N ALA A 912 4.97 7.71 -3.89
CA ALA A 912 6.02 7.84 -4.90
C ALA A 912 5.60 8.72 -6.09
N GLU A 913 5.32 9.99 -5.78
CA GLU A 913 5.09 11.06 -6.74
C GLU A 913 5.84 12.34 -6.33
N GLY A 914 6.27 13.14 -7.32
CA GLY A 914 7.13 14.30 -7.07
C GLY A 914 8.39 13.88 -6.32
N VAL A 915 8.69 14.51 -5.19
CA VAL A 915 9.76 14.07 -4.29
C VAL A 915 9.25 13.88 -2.86
N PRO A 916 8.92 12.63 -2.48
CA PRO A 916 8.41 12.31 -1.16
C PRO A 916 9.50 11.96 -0.13
N ASN A 917 10.78 11.90 -0.53
CA ASN A 917 11.89 11.52 0.35
C ASN A 917 12.48 12.76 1.02
N SER A 918 12.70 12.71 2.34
CA SER A 918 13.26 13.83 3.10
C SER A 918 14.70 14.13 2.67
N PRO A 919 15.07 15.42 2.51
CA PRO A 919 16.47 15.81 2.30
C PRO A 919 17.31 15.58 3.56
N VAL A 920 18.63 15.66 3.45
CA VAL A 920 19.56 15.66 4.60
C VAL A 920 20.71 16.63 4.31
N SER A 921 21.50 17.02 5.31
CA SER A 921 22.63 17.93 5.12
C SER A 921 23.86 17.58 5.95
N ALA A 922 25.03 18.00 5.46
CA ALA A 922 26.32 17.98 6.16
C ALA A 922 27.30 18.95 5.49
N ASP A 923 28.30 19.45 6.22
CA ASP A 923 29.47 20.12 5.63
C ASP A 923 30.36 19.10 4.91
N MET A 924 30.08 18.87 3.62
CA MET A 924 30.77 17.87 2.81
C MET A 924 32.12 18.40 2.30
N THR A 925 32.29 19.73 2.23
CA THR A 925 33.50 20.37 1.69
C THR A 925 34.48 20.85 2.77
N GLY A 926 34.07 20.86 4.04
CA GLY A 926 34.84 21.36 5.17
C GLY A 926 34.97 22.89 5.19
N ASP A 927 34.03 23.61 4.57
CA ASP A 927 34.05 25.07 4.46
C ASP A 927 33.19 25.78 5.54
N GLY A 928 32.53 24.99 6.39
CA GLY A 928 31.64 25.45 7.45
C GLY A 928 30.22 25.77 6.98
N LYS A 929 29.87 25.48 5.72
CA LYS A 929 28.51 25.60 5.19
C LYS A 929 27.99 24.22 4.77
N PRO A 930 26.82 23.80 5.25
CA PRO A 930 26.29 22.50 4.86
C PRO A 930 25.89 22.44 3.39
N GLU A 931 26.20 21.32 2.75
CA GLU A 931 25.59 20.87 1.51
C GLU A 931 24.30 20.10 1.80
N VAL A 932 23.35 20.14 0.85
CA VAL A 932 22.12 19.33 0.92
C VAL A 932 22.25 18.10 0.02
N ILE A 933 21.85 16.95 0.55
CA ILE A 933 21.77 15.68 -0.15
C ILE A 933 20.30 15.28 -0.28
N PHE A 934 19.89 14.88 -1.48
CA PHE A 934 18.53 14.38 -1.72
C PHE A 934 18.45 13.49 -2.96
N HIS A 935 17.36 12.73 -3.06
CA HIS A 935 17.00 11.98 -4.26
C HIS A 935 15.49 11.89 -4.46
N GLY A 936 15.06 11.68 -5.69
CA GLY A 936 13.67 11.42 -6.05
C GLY A 936 13.41 9.92 -6.16
N ASN A 937 12.29 9.56 -6.79
CA ASN A 937 11.90 8.19 -7.04
C ASN A 937 12.63 7.65 -8.25
N ALA A 938 13.36 6.55 -8.05
CA ALA A 938 14.19 5.91 -9.06
C ALA A 938 15.18 6.91 -9.72
N SER A 939 15.83 7.75 -8.91
CA SER A 939 16.83 8.72 -9.36
C SER A 939 18.07 8.79 -8.46
N SER A 940 19.20 9.15 -9.07
CA SER A 940 20.48 9.25 -8.38
C SER A 940 20.51 10.40 -7.38
N PRO A 941 21.06 10.20 -6.16
CA PRO A 941 21.29 11.28 -5.22
C PRO A 941 22.09 12.44 -5.82
N LEU A 942 21.73 13.65 -5.41
CA LEU A 942 22.44 14.89 -5.70
C LEU A 942 22.97 15.48 -4.41
N ILE A 943 24.22 15.97 -4.44
CA ILE A 943 24.85 16.73 -3.36
C ILE A 943 24.99 18.16 -3.88
N LEU A 944 24.28 19.11 -3.26
CA LEU A 944 24.19 20.48 -3.73
C LEU A 944 24.66 21.49 -2.67
N PRO A 945 25.53 22.44 -3.03
CA PRO A 945 25.81 23.58 -2.17
C PRO A 945 24.61 24.53 -2.12
N VAL A 946 24.64 25.48 -1.18
CA VAL A 946 23.59 26.52 -1.02
C VAL A 946 23.25 27.27 -2.31
N ASP A 947 24.24 27.54 -3.17
CA ASP A 947 24.04 28.04 -4.53
C ASP A 947 24.34 26.92 -5.56
N PRO A 948 23.33 26.15 -5.99
CA PRO A 948 23.49 25.04 -6.93
C PRO A 948 23.80 25.49 -8.37
N GLY A 949 23.67 26.79 -8.66
CA GLY A 949 23.74 27.35 -10.00
C GLY A 949 22.52 27.05 -10.88
N THR A 950 22.53 27.55 -12.12
CA THR A 950 21.34 27.55 -12.98
C THR A 950 21.05 26.20 -13.63
N GLN A 951 19.78 25.75 -13.61
CA GLN A 951 19.29 24.65 -14.44
C GLN A 951 18.68 25.17 -15.75
N GLN A 952 18.97 24.51 -16.88
CA GLN A 952 18.41 24.89 -18.19
C GLN A 952 17.12 24.15 -18.54
N THR A 953 16.94 22.95 -18.00
CA THR A 953 15.79 22.06 -18.25
C THR A 953 15.41 21.34 -16.97
N LEU A 954 14.13 20.96 -16.83
CA LEU A 954 13.68 20.13 -15.71
C LEU A 954 14.53 18.85 -15.61
N GLY A 955 14.95 18.54 -14.39
CA GLY A 955 15.68 17.31 -14.10
C GLY A 955 17.18 17.29 -14.44
N SER A 956 17.74 18.36 -15.03
CA SER A 956 19.17 18.40 -15.37
C SER A 956 20.04 18.68 -14.14
N THR A 957 21.12 17.93 -13.91
CA THR A 957 22.07 18.17 -12.82
C THR A 957 22.54 19.64 -12.77
N PRO A 958 22.41 20.34 -11.63
CA PRO A 958 22.87 21.72 -11.47
C PRO A 958 24.38 21.91 -11.72
N THR A 959 24.80 23.12 -12.11
CA THR A 959 26.19 23.38 -12.52
C THR A 959 27.19 23.29 -11.39
N ASN A 960 26.77 23.48 -10.14
CA ASN A 960 27.65 23.41 -8.96
C ASN A 960 27.44 22.14 -8.14
N ALA A 961 26.76 21.12 -8.68
CA ALA A 961 26.59 19.84 -7.99
C ALA A 961 27.94 19.18 -7.69
N LEU A 962 28.02 18.53 -6.52
CA LEU A 962 29.20 17.87 -5.97
C LEU A 962 29.01 16.33 -5.93
N PRO A 963 30.10 15.55 -5.88
CA PRO A 963 31.48 15.99 -6.11
C PRO A 963 31.74 16.28 -7.59
N GLU A 964 32.79 17.08 -7.87
CA GLU A 964 33.36 17.14 -9.22
C GLU A 964 34.17 15.86 -9.47
N ARG A 965 33.87 15.15 -10.55
CA ARG A 965 34.57 13.90 -10.88
C ARG A 965 34.85 13.79 -12.38
N THR A 966 35.59 12.75 -12.74
CA THR A 966 35.78 12.36 -14.14
C THR A 966 34.79 11.25 -14.47
N ASP A 967 34.06 11.36 -15.58
CA ASP A 967 33.19 10.28 -16.06
C ASP A 967 34.05 9.04 -16.38
N PRO A 968 33.82 7.90 -15.72
CA PRO A 968 34.65 6.71 -15.91
C PRO A 968 34.49 6.09 -17.30
N ASN A 969 33.39 6.36 -18.01
CA ASN A 969 33.14 5.86 -19.36
C ASN A 969 33.70 6.77 -20.46
N THR A 970 33.67 8.09 -20.24
CA THR A 970 34.03 9.07 -21.28
C THR A 970 35.35 9.81 -21.02
N GLY A 971 35.81 9.85 -19.77
CA GLY A 971 36.98 10.61 -19.34
C GLY A 971 36.76 12.13 -19.28
N GLU A 972 35.53 12.59 -19.50
CA GLU A 972 35.15 14.01 -19.46
C GLU A 972 34.73 14.43 -18.04
N PRO A 973 34.78 15.73 -17.68
CA PRO A 973 34.27 16.21 -16.40
C PRO A 973 32.78 15.88 -16.20
N ALA A 974 32.46 15.28 -15.06
CA ALA A 974 31.12 14.98 -14.58
C ALA A 974 30.91 15.56 -13.17
N ARG A 975 29.66 15.59 -12.72
CA ARG A 975 29.25 16.13 -11.42
C ARG A 975 28.22 15.21 -10.79
N GLY A 976 28.18 15.18 -9.46
CA GLY A 976 27.33 14.23 -8.72
C GLY A 976 27.99 12.87 -8.57
N ILE A 977 27.30 11.97 -7.90
CA ILE A 977 27.72 10.58 -7.74
C ILE A 977 27.84 9.83 -9.09
N GLU A 978 28.52 8.70 -9.09
CA GLU A 978 28.67 7.83 -10.25
C GLU A 978 27.33 7.33 -10.81
N PRO A 979 27.25 7.02 -12.12
CA PRO A 979 26.07 6.39 -12.67
C PRO A 979 25.77 5.12 -11.88
N THR A 980 24.52 4.97 -11.51
CA THR A 980 23.99 3.87 -10.69
C THR A 980 24.16 2.47 -11.31
N SER A 981 24.73 2.37 -12.51
CA SER A 981 25.09 1.13 -13.20
C SER A 981 26.53 0.67 -12.92
N ILE A 982 27.30 1.41 -12.11
CA ILE A 982 28.68 1.09 -11.75
C ILE A 982 28.68 0.68 -10.29
N PHE A 983 28.63 -0.64 -10.06
CA PHE A 983 28.67 -1.21 -8.72
C PHE A 983 30.11 -1.31 -8.20
N GLY A 984 30.23 -1.24 -6.88
CA GLY A 984 31.47 -1.51 -6.17
C GLY A 984 32.04 -2.89 -6.55
N PRO A 985 33.37 -3.02 -6.59
CA PRO A 985 34.07 -4.23 -7.06
C PRO A 985 33.71 -5.53 -6.33
N ASP A 986 33.24 -5.46 -5.09
CA ASP A 986 32.88 -6.59 -4.22
C ASP A 986 31.36 -6.79 -4.06
N SER A 987 30.55 -5.97 -4.73
CA SER A 987 29.09 -6.11 -4.71
C SER A 987 28.62 -7.48 -5.20
N GLN A 988 27.62 -8.03 -4.52
CA GLN A 988 26.97 -9.29 -4.89
C GLN A 988 25.75 -9.09 -5.79
N ALA A 989 25.40 -7.84 -6.14
CA ALA A 989 24.29 -7.55 -7.04
C ALA A 989 24.55 -8.07 -8.46
N VAL A 990 23.49 -8.44 -9.18
CA VAL A 990 23.61 -9.01 -10.51
C VAL A 990 23.93 -7.90 -11.50
N THR A 991 24.95 -8.10 -12.35
CA THR A 991 25.37 -7.13 -13.37
C THR A 991 25.28 -7.70 -14.79
N PRO A 992 25.04 -6.84 -15.82
CA PRO A 992 24.80 -5.40 -15.72
C PRO A 992 23.35 -5.08 -15.32
N ASP A 993 23.16 -4.35 -14.23
CA ASP A 993 21.89 -3.71 -13.85
C ASP A 993 22.22 -2.34 -13.19
N THR A 994 21.20 -1.55 -12.86
CA THR A 994 21.33 -0.18 -12.37
C THR A 994 20.56 -0.04 -11.06
N MET A 995 21.19 0.49 -10.00
CA MET A 995 20.60 0.68 -8.67
C MET A 995 20.05 2.09 -8.47
N PHE A 996 18.74 2.26 -8.31
CA PHE A 996 18.18 3.56 -7.94
C PHE A 996 17.56 3.56 -6.54
N PRO A 997 17.83 4.60 -5.75
CA PRO A 997 17.04 4.89 -4.57
C PRO A 997 15.54 4.97 -4.85
N LEU A 998 14.78 4.33 -3.96
CA LEU A 998 13.34 4.18 -4.11
C LEU A 998 12.70 3.95 -2.74
N PHE A 999 11.65 4.71 -2.41
CA PHE A 999 10.89 4.64 -1.16
C PHE A 999 11.67 4.85 0.15
N ALA A 1000 12.98 5.09 0.11
CA ALA A 1000 13.82 5.35 1.29
C ALA A 1000 14.31 6.81 1.34
N GLN A 1001 14.78 7.23 2.50
CA GLN A 1001 15.39 8.55 2.72
C GLN A 1001 16.91 8.39 2.83
N PRO A 1002 17.71 9.36 2.34
CA PRO A 1002 19.16 9.29 2.47
C PRO A 1002 19.60 9.40 3.94
N SER A 1003 20.78 8.88 4.24
CA SER A 1003 21.47 9.03 5.53
C SER A 1003 22.95 9.27 5.30
N LEU A 1004 23.61 9.89 6.28
CA LEU A 1004 25.01 10.31 6.14
C LEU A 1004 25.88 9.74 7.26
N GLY A 1005 27.06 9.25 6.89
CA GLY A 1005 28.05 8.77 7.85
C GLY A 1005 29.38 8.50 7.17
N ASP A 1006 30.50 8.76 7.85
CA ASP A 1006 31.84 8.51 7.31
C ASP A 1006 32.18 7.02 7.47
N LEU A 1007 31.75 6.19 6.51
CA LEU A 1007 31.88 4.73 6.56
C LEU A 1007 33.30 4.28 6.20
N ASP A 1008 33.97 5.03 5.30
CA ASP A 1008 35.34 4.78 4.89
C ASP A 1008 36.41 5.51 5.71
N GLN A 1009 35.98 6.39 6.63
CA GLN A 1009 36.79 7.17 7.56
C GLN A 1009 37.80 8.09 6.88
N ASP A 1010 37.44 8.61 5.72
CA ASP A 1010 38.31 9.50 4.95
C ASP A 1010 38.13 10.99 5.27
N GLY A 1011 37.22 11.30 6.20
CA GLY A 1011 36.89 12.63 6.72
C GLY A 1011 35.81 13.36 5.93
N THR A 1012 35.18 12.72 4.93
CA THR A 1012 34.02 13.24 4.22
C THR A 1012 32.85 12.26 4.39
N PRO A 1013 31.67 12.70 4.86
CA PRO A 1013 30.52 11.80 5.04
C PRO A 1013 30.11 11.10 3.74
N ASP A 1014 29.77 9.81 3.85
CA ASP A 1014 29.24 9.02 2.74
C ASP A 1014 27.72 9.07 2.69
N VAL A 1015 27.17 8.89 1.49
CA VAL A 1015 25.72 8.88 1.26
C VAL A 1015 25.22 7.45 1.23
N VAL A 1016 24.24 7.15 2.08
CA VAL A 1016 23.56 5.85 2.14
C VAL A 1016 22.12 6.03 1.67
N SER A 1017 21.62 5.12 0.83
CA SER A 1017 20.20 5.04 0.51
C SER A 1017 19.81 3.66 -0.02
N SER A 1018 18.59 3.25 0.27
CA SER A 1018 18.00 1.99 -0.19
C SER A 1018 17.08 2.19 -1.40
N GLY A 1019 16.82 1.11 -2.14
CA GLY A 1019 15.99 1.14 -3.33
C GLY A 1019 16.07 -0.18 -4.10
N GLY A 1020 16.14 -0.12 -5.42
CA GLY A 1020 16.23 -1.35 -6.20
C GLY A 1020 16.67 -1.17 -7.65
N SER A 1021 16.64 -2.27 -8.39
CA SER A 1021 17.14 -2.31 -9.75
C SER A 1021 16.21 -1.60 -10.76
N LEU A 1022 16.76 -1.15 -11.88
CA LEU A 1022 15.96 -0.57 -12.98
C LEU A 1022 14.94 -1.58 -13.52
N SER A 1023 15.29 -2.86 -13.52
CA SER A 1023 14.36 -3.96 -13.85
C SER A 1023 13.13 -3.93 -12.95
N MET A 1024 13.31 -3.74 -11.64
CA MET A 1024 12.24 -3.60 -10.65
C MET A 1024 11.38 -2.35 -10.88
N ALA A 1025 11.99 -1.19 -11.11
CA ALA A 1025 11.23 0.02 -11.44
C ALA A 1025 10.40 -0.15 -12.73
N GLY A 1026 10.95 -0.87 -13.72
CA GLY A 1026 10.25 -1.21 -14.96
C GLY A 1026 9.06 -2.18 -14.76
N SER A 1027 9.17 -3.16 -13.86
CA SER A 1027 8.05 -4.06 -13.56
C SER A 1027 6.89 -3.33 -12.87
N LEU A 1028 7.21 -2.43 -11.92
CA LEU A 1028 6.22 -1.58 -11.25
C LEU A 1028 5.48 -0.66 -12.23
N LEU A 1029 6.19 -0.06 -13.20
CA LEU A 1029 5.59 0.84 -14.19
C LEU A 1029 4.71 0.15 -15.24
N SER A 1030 4.95 -1.12 -15.54
CA SER A 1030 4.37 -1.79 -16.71
C SER A 1030 3.41 -2.92 -16.39
N SER A 1031 3.22 -3.24 -15.10
CA SER A 1031 2.45 -4.39 -14.61
C SER A 1031 2.80 -5.69 -15.34
N LYS A 1032 4.05 -5.82 -15.80
CA LYS A 1032 4.59 -6.93 -16.59
C LYS A 1032 5.91 -7.42 -16.00
N PRO A 1033 6.25 -8.69 -16.19
CA PRO A 1033 7.57 -9.20 -15.82
C PRO A 1033 8.65 -8.43 -16.59
N SER A 1034 9.66 -7.90 -15.90
CA SER A 1034 10.87 -7.36 -16.52
C SER A 1034 11.77 -8.48 -17.05
N ASP A 1035 12.52 -8.22 -18.11
CA ASP A 1035 13.48 -9.18 -18.71
C ASP A 1035 14.78 -9.39 -17.86
N GLY A 1036 14.87 -8.80 -16.66
CA GLY A 1036 16.02 -8.86 -15.74
C GLY A 1036 15.61 -9.12 -14.28
N PRO A 1037 16.56 -9.49 -13.40
CA PRO A 1037 16.27 -9.75 -11.99
C PRO A 1037 15.86 -8.44 -11.30
N ALA A 1038 14.60 -8.35 -10.87
CA ALA A 1038 14.18 -7.32 -9.94
C ALA A 1038 14.91 -7.55 -8.61
N GLN A 1039 15.74 -6.61 -8.18
CA GLN A 1039 16.55 -6.70 -6.95
C GLN A 1039 16.24 -5.54 -6.02
N HIS A 1040 16.19 -5.83 -4.72
CA HIS A 1040 16.15 -4.83 -3.64
C HIS A 1040 17.58 -4.60 -3.16
N LEU A 1041 17.95 -3.33 -2.97
CA LEU A 1041 19.35 -2.94 -2.89
C LEU A 1041 19.55 -1.83 -1.85
N LEU A 1042 20.64 -1.93 -1.07
CA LEU A 1042 21.16 -0.87 -0.21
C LEU A 1042 22.47 -0.36 -0.79
N ALA A 1043 22.56 0.93 -1.09
CA ALA A 1043 23.73 1.53 -1.71
C ALA A 1043 24.40 2.56 -0.79
N MET A 1044 25.73 2.56 -0.84
CA MET A 1044 26.63 3.48 -0.16
C MET A 1044 27.56 4.11 -1.20
N TRP A 1045 27.63 5.44 -1.23
CA TRP A 1045 28.48 6.22 -2.12
C TRP A 1045 29.43 7.10 -1.34
N SER A 1046 30.71 7.09 -1.74
CA SER A 1046 31.71 7.98 -1.20
C SER A 1046 31.32 9.44 -1.43
N GLY A 1047 31.16 10.23 -0.38
CA GLY A 1047 30.80 11.65 -0.51
C GLY A 1047 31.86 12.48 -1.24
N LYS A 1048 33.13 12.05 -1.12
CA LYS A 1048 34.29 12.71 -1.69
C LYS A 1048 34.53 12.41 -3.16
N THR A 1049 34.38 11.14 -3.55
CA THR A 1049 34.68 10.70 -4.93
C THR A 1049 33.43 10.53 -5.79
N GLY A 1050 32.28 10.29 -5.16
CA GLY A 1050 31.02 9.95 -5.79
C GLY A 1050 30.92 8.48 -6.21
N ALA A 1051 31.96 7.67 -6.04
CA ALA A 1051 31.96 6.26 -6.40
C ALA A 1051 31.21 5.41 -5.34
N MET A 1052 30.64 4.28 -5.74
CA MET A 1052 30.10 3.32 -4.79
C MET A 1052 31.23 2.69 -3.95
N LEU A 1053 30.99 2.51 -2.65
CA LEU A 1053 31.92 1.79 -1.76
C LEU A 1053 32.07 0.32 -2.19
N PRO A 1054 33.15 -0.39 -1.80
CA PRO A 1054 33.53 -1.68 -2.39
C PRO A 1054 32.42 -2.71 -2.55
N ALA A 1055 31.58 -2.94 -1.54
CA ALA A 1055 30.52 -3.94 -1.59
C ALA A 1055 29.13 -3.39 -2.00
N SER A 1056 29.04 -2.10 -2.28
CA SER A 1056 27.80 -1.41 -2.61
C SER A 1056 27.41 -1.64 -4.08
N PRO A 1057 26.13 -1.91 -4.40
CA PRO A 1057 25.04 -2.11 -3.45
C PRO A 1057 25.05 -3.51 -2.83
N VAL A 1058 24.56 -3.59 -1.59
CA VAL A 1058 24.22 -4.84 -0.89
C VAL A 1058 22.84 -5.30 -1.35
N VAL A 1059 22.67 -6.61 -1.56
CA VAL A 1059 21.38 -7.20 -1.97
C VAL A 1059 20.54 -7.47 -0.73
N LEU A 1060 19.35 -6.87 -0.71
CA LEU A 1060 18.30 -7.13 0.27
C LEU A 1060 17.28 -8.11 -0.32
N GLU A 1061 16.51 -8.72 0.56
CA GLU A 1061 15.52 -9.73 0.23
C GLU A 1061 14.18 -9.16 -0.23
N ASP A 1062 13.84 -7.93 0.17
CA ASP A 1062 12.57 -7.26 -0.15
C ASP A 1062 12.67 -5.72 0.03
N PHE A 1063 11.57 -5.01 -0.24
CA PHE A 1063 11.48 -3.55 -0.19
C PHE A 1063 11.84 -2.92 1.16
N THR A 1064 12.45 -1.75 1.10
CA THR A 1064 12.64 -0.80 2.19
C THR A 1064 11.72 0.40 1.92
N PHE A 1065 10.88 0.79 2.87
CA PHE A 1065 9.92 1.89 2.72
C PHE A 1065 10.06 2.86 3.91
N PHE A 1066 9.99 4.15 3.61
CA PHE A 1066 9.98 5.30 4.53
C PHE A 1066 11.18 5.45 5.48
N ASN A 1067 12.07 4.46 5.58
CA ASN A 1067 13.19 4.50 6.51
C ASN A 1067 14.39 5.34 6.04
N ASN A 1068 15.11 5.86 7.03
CA ASN A 1068 16.49 6.27 6.97
C ASN A 1068 17.34 5.10 7.51
N GLN A 1069 18.63 5.10 7.24
CA GLN A 1069 19.54 4.10 7.82
C GLN A 1069 20.26 4.72 9.03
N ALA A 1070 20.19 4.06 10.19
CA ALA A 1070 21.05 4.42 11.30
C ALA A 1070 22.48 3.96 11.02
N ILE A 1071 23.47 4.70 11.52
CA ILE A 1071 24.88 4.46 11.26
C ILE A 1071 25.65 4.56 12.58
N ALA A 1072 26.09 3.41 13.07
CA ALA A 1072 26.76 3.27 14.36
C ALA A 1072 27.70 2.05 14.37
N ASP A 1073 28.79 2.14 15.11
CA ASP A 1073 29.72 1.04 15.39
C ASP A 1073 29.10 0.09 16.45
N LEU A 1074 28.45 -0.97 15.97
CA LEU A 1074 27.78 -1.97 16.80
C LEU A 1074 28.72 -3.09 17.26
N THR A 1075 29.90 -3.18 16.64
CA THR A 1075 30.88 -4.24 16.91
C THR A 1075 31.97 -3.80 17.89
N GLY A 1076 32.17 -2.48 18.03
CA GLY A 1076 33.25 -1.87 18.79
C GLY A 1076 34.61 -1.94 18.07
N ASP A 1077 34.61 -2.17 16.75
CA ASP A 1077 35.84 -2.27 15.94
C ASP A 1077 36.33 -0.91 15.42
N GLY A 1078 35.57 0.15 15.68
CA GLY A 1078 35.84 1.51 15.30
C GLY A 1078 35.25 1.91 13.95
N TYR A 1079 34.73 0.98 13.13
CA TYR A 1079 34.05 1.26 11.86
C TYR A 1079 32.54 1.13 12.03
N PRO A 1080 31.73 2.11 11.60
CA PRO A 1080 30.30 2.04 11.77
C PRO A 1080 29.64 1.07 10.77
N GLU A 1081 28.61 0.37 11.24
CA GLU A 1081 27.67 -0.36 10.40
C GLU A 1081 26.48 0.52 10.00
N VAL A 1082 25.93 0.24 8.81
CA VAL A 1082 24.67 0.77 8.31
C VAL A 1082 23.55 -0.19 8.70
N LEU A 1083 22.59 0.30 9.49
CA LEU A 1083 21.43 -0.46 9.92
C LEU A 1083 20.23 -0.17 9.01
N THR A 1084 19.56 -1.22 8.53
CA THR A 1084 18.35 -1.07 7.72
C THR A 1084 17.36 -2.22 7.94
N GLY A 1085 16.07 -1.88 8.06
CA GLY A 1085 14.98 -2.85 8.10
C GLY A 1085 14.38 -3.07 6.71
N SER A 1086 13.82 -4.26 6.47
CA SER A 1086 13.32 -4.68 5.16
C SER A 1086 12.01 -5.48 5.20
N GLY A 1087 11.39 -5.62 4.02
CA GLY A 1087 10.11 -6.32 3.82
C GLY A 1087 10.14 -7.84 3.96
N GLY A 1088 11.31 -8.49 3.90
CA GLY A 1088 11.45 -9.91 4.14
C GLY A 1088 11.90 -10.24 5.55
N TYR A 1089 11.55 -9.36 6.48
CA TYR A 1089 11.50 -9.59 7.92
C TYR A 1089 12.81 -9.41 8.68
N TYR A 1090 13.82 -8.84 8.02
CA TYR A 1090 15.14 -8.66 8.60
C TYR A 1090 15.43 -7.21 9.00
N VAL A 1091 16.32 -7.10 9.97
CA VAL A 1091 17.09 -5.89 10.26
C VAL A 1091 18.55 -6.26 10.01
N HIS A 1092 19.18 -5.55 9.08
CA HIS A 1092 20.56 -5.74 8.67
C HIS A 1092 21.47 -4.74 9.39
N ALA A 1093 22.74 -5.10 9.59
CA ALA A 1093 23.78 -4.21 10.09
C ALA A 1093 25.06 -4.48 9.31
N VAL A 1094 25.29 -3.71 8.23
CA VAL A 1094 26.35 -3.97 7.26
C VAL A 1094 27.39 -2.86 7.24
N ASP A 1095 28.67 -3.23 7.22
CA ASP A 1095 29.76 -2.26 7.07
C ASP A 1095 29.99 -1.83 5.60
N ALA A 1096 30.94 -0.91 5.37
CA ALA A 1096 31.35 -0.45 4.03
C ALA A 1096 31.86 -1.58 3.11
N CYS A 1097 32.27 -2.72 3.67
CA CYS A 1097 32.71 -3.91 2.96
C CYS A 1097 31.58 -4.93 2.74
N GLY A 1098 30.33 -4.59 3.10
CA GLY A 1098 29.15 -5.44 2.95
C GLY A 1098 29.14 -6.66 3.88
N ARG A 1099 29.89 -6.62 4.98
CA ARG A 1099 29.91 -7.68 6.00
C ARG A 1099 28.83 -7.35 7.03
N GLU A 1100 28.01 -8.34 7.36
CA GLU A 1100 27.09 -8.24 8.51
C GLU A 1100 27.88 -8.26 9.82
N ALA A 1101 27.43 -7.46 10.79
CA ALA A 1101 27.90 -7.54 12.16
C ALA A 1101 27.68 -8.96 12.74
N GLU A 1102 28.50 -9.34 13.73
CA GLU A 1102 28.36 -10.65 14.37
C GLU A 1102 26.98 -10.80 15.03
N GLY A 1103 26.25 -11.87 14.71
CA GLY A 1103 24.89 -12.10 15.23
C GLY A 1103 23.78 -11.50 14.37
N TRP A 1104 24.12 -10.86 13.25
CA TRP A 1104 23.19 -10.24 12.29
C TRP A 1104 23.05 -11.05 10.99
N PRO A 1105 21.96 -10.86 10.22
CA PRO A 1105 20.82 -9.98 10.48
C PRO A 1105 19.87 -10.48 11.58
N LYS A 1106 19.10 -9.58 12.19
CA LYS A 1106 18.04 -9.89 13.16
C LYS A 1106 16.72 -10.18 12.46
N PHE A 1107 16.00 -11.20 12.90
CA PHE A 1107 14.73 -11.62 12.31
C PHE A 1107 13.54 -11.20 13.18
N THR A 1108 12.54 -10.57 12.57
CA THR A 1108 11.32 -10.09 13.25
C THR A 1108 10.05 -10.82 12.81
N GLY A 1109 10.08 -11.53 11.68
CA GLY A 1109 8.89 -12.15 11.05
C GLY A 1109 7.90 -11.16 10.43
N GLN A 1110 8.19 -9.85 10.44
CA GLN A 1110 7.29 -8.79 10.02
C GLN A 1110 8.01 -7.72 9.22
N TRP A 1111 7.28 -6.97 8.39
CA TRP A 1111 7.88 -5.87 7.64
C TRP A 1111 8.39 -4.77 8.59
N VAL A 1112 9.67 -4.40 8.45
CA VAL A 1112 10.29 -3.30 9.19
C VAL A 1112 10.42 -2.07 8.28
N ILE A 1113 9.53 -1.08 8.48
CA ILE A 1113 9.54 0.20 7.75
C ILE A 1113 10.08 1.36 8.61
N ALA A 1114 10.17 1.17 9.92
CA ALA A 1114 10.73 2.16 10.82
C ALA A 1114 12.26 2.21 10.69
N THR A 1115 12.83 3.38 10.95
CA THR A 1115 14.27 3.53 11.13
C THR A 1115 14.66 2.94 12.48
N THR A 1116 15.77 2.22 12.56
CA THR A 1116 16.31 1.73 13.84
C THR A 1116 16.80 2.90 14.69
N ALA A 1117 16.70 2.80 16.01
CA ALA A 1117 17.36 3.71 16.94
C ALA A 1117 18.45 2.98 17.72
N VAL A 1118 19.58 3.65 17.94
CA VAL A 1118 20.76 3.08 18.60
C VAL A 1118 21.11 3.89 19.84
N GLY A 1119 21.31 3.22 20.97
CA GLY A 1119 21.66 3.87 22.23
C GLY A 1119 21.61 2.92 23.42
N ASP A 1120 22.25 3.31 24.52
CA ASP A 1120 22.25 2.55 25.78
C ASP A 1120 20.92 2.74 26.51
N VAL A 1121 20.08 1.72 26.48
CA VAL A 1121 18.74 1.77 27.08
C VAL A 1121 18.68 1.05 28.43
N ASP A 1122 19.68 0.24 28.78
CA ASP A 1122 19.70 -0.56 30.01
C ASP A 1122 20.78 -0.14 31.03
N GLY A 1123 21.60 0.84 30.68
CA GLY A 1123 22.62 1.47 31.52
C GLY A 1123 23.90 0.66 31.68
N ASP A 1124 24.23 -0.22 30.73
CA ASP A 1124 25.41 -1.09 30.78
C ASP A 1124 26.65 -0.54 30.03
N ASP A 1125 26.59 0.71 29.54
CA ASP A 1125 27.56 1.42 28.70
C ASP A 1125 27.74 0.81 27.29
N LYS A 1126 26.88 -0.13 26.86
CA LYS A 1126 26.82 -0.64 25.48
C LYS A 1126 25.61 -0.11 24.75
N LEU A 1127 25.66 -0.24 23.43
CA LEU A 1127 24.57 0.16 22.55
C LEU A 1127 23.56 -0.98 22.41
N GLU A 1128 22.27 -0.65 22.48
CA GLU A 1128 21.19 -1.48 21.97
C GLU A 1128 20.69 -0.96 20.63
N VAL A 1129 20.12 -1.87 19.83
CA VAL A 1129 19.33 -1.51 18.64
C VAL A 1129 17.86 -1.72 18.95
N VAL A 1130 17.06 -0.66 18.80
CA VAL A 1130 15.61 -0.67 19.01
C VAL A 1130 14.88 -0.39 17.71
N VAL A 1131 13.86 -1.19 17.39
CA VAL A 1131 13.03 -0.97 16.19
C VAL A 1131 11.65 -1.60 16.35
N ASN A 1132 10.64 -1.00 15.72
CA ASN A 1132 9.32 -1.57 15.60
C ASN A 1132 9.04 -2.10 14.19
N SER A 1133 8.27 -3.18 14.12
CA SER A 1133 7.67 -3.64 12.88
C SER A 1133 6.40 -2.86 12.55
N ARG A 1134 6.03 -2.85 11.28
CA ARG A 1134 4.76 -2.30 10.79
C ARG A 1134 3.55 -2.94 11.47
N SER A 1135 3.66 -4.19 11.94
CA SER A 1135 2.57 -4.89 12.64
C SER A 1135 2.46 -4.56 14.13
N GLY A 1136 3.23 -3.59 14.63
CA GLY A 1136 3.10 -3.08 15.99
C GLY A 1136 3.90 -3.85 17.04
N TRP A 1137 4.97 -4.55 16.65
CA TRP A 1137 5.87 -5.23 17.58
C TRP A 1137 7.16 -4.43 17.73
N LEU A 1138 7.51 -4.07 18.96
CA LEU A 1138 8.76 -3.40 19.31
C LEU A 1138 9.81 -4.44 19.72
N TYR A 1139 11.03 -4.30 19.20
CA TYR A 1139 12.18 -5.16 19.46
C TYR A 1139 13.34 -4.33 20.01
N ALA A 1140 14.17 -4.95 20.83
CA ALA A 1140 15.44 -4.41 21.30
C ALA A 1140 16.47 -5.54 21.39
N TRP A 1141 17.68 -5.32 20.89
CA TRP A 1141 18.78 -6.29 20.94
C TRP A 1141 20.07 -5.67 21.50
N HIS A 1142 20.79 -6.46 22.29
CA HIS A 1142 22.12 -6.11 22.77
C HIS A 1142 23.14 -6.09 21.62
N THR A 1143 24.13 -5.22 21.74
CA THR A 1143 25.29 -5.21 20.84
C THR A 1143 26.61 -5.20 21.61
N LYS A 1144 27.74 -5.18 20.88
CA LYS A 1144 29.08 -5.02 21.46
C LYS A 1144 29.57 -3.57 21.39
N GLY A 1145 28.89 -2.72 20.64
CA GLY A 1145 29.17 -1.30 20.48
C GLY A 1145 29.09 -0.58 21.82
N THR A 1146 29.83 0.50 21.95
CA THR A 1146 29.93 1.26 23.21
C THR A 1146 29.46 2.69 22.98
N THR A 1147 28.96 3.33 24.04
CA THR A 1147 28.41 4.70 23.98
C THR A 1147 29.43 5.78 23.59
N ASP A 1148 30.73 5.47 23.60
CA ASP A 1148 31.78 6.37 23.11
C ASP A 1148 32.37 5.98 21.74
N GLY A 1149 31.78 4.98 21.07
CA GLY A 1149 32.09 4.54 19.71
C GLY A 1149 31.68 5.53 18.62
N VAL A 1150 31.85 5.14 17.36
CA VAL A 1150 31.44 5.97 16.22
C VAL A 1150 29.93 5.89 16.05
N ILE A 1151 29.24 7.02 16.17
CA ILE A 1151 27.81 7.15 15.96
C ILE A 1151 27.60 8.42 15.14
N THR A 1152 27.25 8.26 13.87
CA THR A 1152 27.02 9.41 12.97
C THR A 1152 25.54 9.64 12.71
N TRP A 1153 24.70 8.62 12.89
CA TRP A 1153 23.27 8.70 12.66
C TRP A 1153 22.53 7.76 13.61
N GLU A 1154 22.09 8.25 14.77
CA GLU A 1154 21.58 7.38 15.84
C GLU A 1154 20.13 6.91 15.63
N SER A 1155 19.33 7.66 14.87
CA SER A 1155 17.90 7.37 14.67
C SER A 1155 17.33 8.06 13.42
N PHE A 1156 16.00 8.02 13.24
CA PHE A 1156 15.32 8.71 12.14
C PHE A 1156 15.77 10.17 12.01
N HIS A 1157 16.13 10.59 10.80
CA HIS A 1157 16.48 11.98 10.49
C HIS A 1157 17.57 12.60 11.39
N HIS A 1158 18.61 11.80 11.65
CA HIS A 1158 19.86 12.08 12.37
C HIS A 1158 19.76 12.01 13.89
N ASP A 1159 19.00 12.93 14.50
CA ASP A 1159 19.04 13.21 15.94
C ASP A 1159 17.64 13.23 16.57
N ASN A 1160 17.57 13.33 17.90
CA ASN A 1160 16.31 13.41 18.64
C ASN A 1160 15.39 14.59 18.25
N ARG A 1161 15.91 15.65 17.62
CA ARG A 1161 15.16 16.83 17.17
C ARG A 1161 14.70 16.73 15.71
N ASN A 1162 15.05 15.64 15.02
CA ASN A 1162 14.81 15.43 13.59
C ASN A 1162 15.36 16.58 12.74
N THR A 1163 16.59 17.04 12.95
CA THR A 1163 17.12 18.16 12.14
C THR A 1163 17.47 17.76 10.71
N GLY A 1164 17.77 16.47 10.48
CA GLY A 1164 18.32 15.96 9.22
C GLY A 1164 19.72 16.50 8.89
N ASN A 1165 20.39 17.13 9.85
CA ASN A 1165 21.67 17.81 9.67
C ASN A 1165 22.76 17.13 10.49
N LEU A 1166 23.69 16.42 9.83
CA LEU A 1166 24.78 15.68 10.47
C LEU A 1166 25.67 16.55 11.37
N ASP A 1167 25.76 17.85 11.09
CA ASP A 1167 26.59 18.79 11.85
C ASP A 1167 25.99 19.14 13.23
N VAL A 1168 24.74 18.74 13.48
CA VAL A 1168 24.13 18.82 14.80
C VAL A 1168 24.72 17.73 15.70
N PRO A 1169 25.34 18.09 16.85
CA PRO A 1169 25.98 17.11 17.71
C PRO A 1169 24.94 16.20 18.39
N LEU A 1170 25.25 14.91 18.44
CA LEU A 1170 24.54 13.93 19.25
C LEU A 1170 24.97 14.03 20.72
N ASP A 1171 24.12 13.58 21.63
CA ASP A 1171 24.38 13.51 23.07
C ASP A 1171 25.13 12.22 23.49
N GLN A 1172 25.43 11.34 22.52
CA GLN A 1172 26.25 10.14 22.65
C GLN A 1172 27.20 9.95 21.46
N GLY A 1173 28.15 9.03 21.61
CA GLY A 1173 29.08 8.65 20.56
C GLY A 1173 30.06 9.75 20.16
N LYS A 1174 30.79 9.48 19.08
CA LYS A 1174 31.65 10.42 18.38
C LYS A 1174 31.31 10.36 16.89
N LEU A 1175 31.32 11.50 16.20
CA LEU A 1175 31.10 11.55 14.75
C LEU A 1175 32.20 10.85 13.95
N MET A 1176 33.41 10.73 14.51
CA MET A 1176 34.54 10.09 13.84
C MET A 1176 35.40 9.33 14.85
N GLY A 1177 35.78 8.11 14.49
CA GLY A 1177 36.79 7.32 15.17
C GLY A 1177 38.06 7.39 14.35
N ALA A 1178 39.19 7.78 14.92
CA ALA A 1178 40.46 7.75 14.18
C ALA A 1178 40.97 6.30 14.10
N ALA A 1179 40.39 5.48 13.23
CA ALA A 1179 41.00 4.26 12.73
C ALA A 1179 41.55 4.54 11.32
N THR A 1180 42.43 3.67 10.82
CA THR A 1180 43.15 3.89 9.56
C THR A 1180 42.13 4.04 8.41
N PRO A 1181 42.13 5.13 7.61
CA PRO A 1181 41.17 5.28 6.51
C PRO A 1181 41.19 4.07 5.58
N LEU A 1182 40.02 3.66 5.10
CA LEU A 1182 39.92 2.70 4.00
C LEU A 1182 40.49 3.37 2.74
N GLU A 1183 41.73 3.03 2.36
CA GLU A 1183 42.32 3.59 1.13
C GLU A 1183 41.65 2.96 -0.10
N LEU A 1184 40.77 3.72 -0.75
CA LEU A 1184 40.18 3.40 -2.05
C LEU A 1184 41.01 4.04 -3.18
N ASP A 1185 41.29 3.29 -4.24
CA ASP A 1185 41.87 3.85 -5.46
C ASP A 1185 40.81 4.64 -6.26
N SER A 1186 41.22 5.33 -7.32
CA SER A 1186 40.33 6.12 -8.18
C SER A 1186 39.26 5.29 -8.92
N GLU A 1187 39.27 3.97 -8.76
CA GLU A 1187 38.31 3.02 -9.31
C GLU A 1187 37.47 2.35 -8.20
N GLY A 1188 37.51 2.88 -6.96
CA GLY A 1188 36.76 2.38 -5.81
C GLY A 1188 37.28 1.05 -5.24
N LYS A 1189 38.50 0.63 -5.60
CA LYS A 1189 39.10 -0.61 -5.09
C LYS A 1189 39.96 -0.34 -3.87
N CYS A 1190 39.86 -1.22 -2.88
CA CYS A 1190 40.77 -1.18 -1.73
C CYS A 1190 42.23 -1.35 -2.17
N VAL A 1191 43.07 -0.41 -1.76
CA VAL A 1191 44.52 -0.47 -1.90
C VAL A 1191 45.05 -1.46 -0.85
N GLN A 1192 45.80 -2.49 -1.27
CA GLN A 1192 46.35 -3.47 -0.33
C GLN A 1192 47.25 -2.79 0.71
N ALA A 1193 46.93 -2.95 2.00
CA ALA A 1193 47.93 -2.85 3.05
C ALA A 1193 48.96 -3.98 2.86
N GLU A 1194 50.25 -3.65 2.85
CA GLU A 1194 51.32 -4.67 2.82
C GLU A 1194 51.27 -5.53 4.09
N GLU A 1195 50.67 -6.72 4.04
CA GLU A 1195 50.68 -7.64 5.19
C GLU A 1195 51.99 -8.46 5.33
N PRO A 1196 52.44 -8.74 6.56
CA PRO A 1196 53.54 -9.64 6.84
C PRO A 1196 53.09 -11.12 6.76
N THR A 1197 53.62 -11.86 5.77
CA THR A 1197 53.69 -13.34 5.61
C THR A 1197 52.66 -14.27 6.33
N PRO A 1198 51.89 -15.11 5.61
CA PRO A 1198 50.76 -15.85 6.18
C PRO A 1198 51.17 -17.14 6.93
N THR A 1199 50.38 -17.50 7.95
CA THR A 1199 50.29 -18.85 8.57
C THR A 1199 48.97 -19.50 8.12
N PRO A 1200 48.86 -20.82 7.89
CA PRO A 1200 47.74 -21.38 7.15
C PRO A 1200 46.50 -21.73 8.01
N ALA A 1201 45.36 -21.24 7.53
CA ALA A 1201 44.00 -21.80 7.56
C ALA A 1201 43.31 -22.09 8.90
N THR A 1202 42.42 -21.16 9.28
CA THR A 1202 41.09 -21.43 9.89
C THR A 1202 40.04 -20.52 9.22
N LYS A 1203 38.78 -20.98 9.23
CA LYS A 1203 37.61 -20.37 8.55
C LYS A 1203 37.20 -19.04 9.21
N GLN A 1204 36.77 -18.07 8.39
CA GLN A 1204 35.84 -16.96 8.71
C GLN A 1204 35.91 -16.42 10.15
N ASP A 1205 37.07 -15.93 10.58
CA ASP A 1205 37.14 -14.99 11.69
C ASP A 1205 37.21 -13.59 11.07
N LEU A 1206 36.29 -12.70 11.48
CA LEU A 1206 36.35 -11.27 11.22
C LEU A 1206 37.76 -10.78 11.59
N SER A 1207 38.43 -10.05 10.69
CA SER A 1207 39.75 -9.49 11.02
C SER A 1207 39.57 -8.50 12.17
N PRO A 1208 40.25 -8.67 13.31
CA PRO A 1208 40.17 -7.74 14.44
C PRO A 1208 40.84 -6.38 14.16
N GLU A 1209 41.40 -6.17 12.96
CA GLU A 1209 42.09 -4.93 12.59
C GLU A 1209 41.21 -3.93 11.82
N GLY A 1210 39.95 -4.27 11.51
CA GLY A 1210 39.06 -3.42 10.71
C GLY A 1210 39.57 -3.24 9.26
N GLY A 1211 38.68 -2.82 8.35
CA GLY A 1211 38.99 -2.65 6.94
C GLY A 1211 38.79 -3.89 6.04
N CYS A 1212 38.64 -3.66 4.72
CA CYS A 1212 38.38 -4.71 3.74
C CYS A 1212 39.68 -5.49 3.42
N GLY A 1213 40.00 -6.52 4.20
CA GLY A 1213 41.12 -7.43 3.92
C GLY A 1213 40.90 -8.20 2.60
N CYS A 1214 41.35 -7.66 1.47
CA CYS A 1214 41.12 -8.24 0.15
C CYS A 1214 41.92 -9.53 -0.07
N SER A 1215 41.26 -10.68 0.03
CA SER A 1215 41.68 -11.87 -0.71
C SER A 1215 40.51 -12.50 -1.47
N VAL A 1216 40.53 -12.36 -2.80
CA VAL A 1216 39.59 -13.04 -3.69
C VAL A 1216 39.82 -14.56 -3.56
N PRO A 1217 38.81 -15.38 -3.20
CA PRO A 1217 38.92 -16.82 -3.35
C PRO A 1217 38.97 -17.14 -4.84
N SER A 1218 40.15 -17.53 -5.33
CA SER A 1218 40.31 -18.08 -6.67
C SER A 1218 39.69 -19.48 -6.78
N SER A 1219 38.35 -19.60 -6.70
CA SER A 1219 37.64 -20.76 -7.23
C SER A 1219 36.13 -20.55 -7.37
N ARG A 1220 35.70 -19.88 -8.45
CA ARG A 1220 34.50 -20.36 -9.17
C ARG A 1220 34.95 -21.07 -10.43
N ARG A 1221 34.75 -22.39 -10.42
CA ARG A 1221 34.86 -23.25 -11.58
C ARG A 1221 33.93 -22.72 -12.66
N THR A 1222 34.52 -22.26 -13.75
CA THR A 1222 33.87 -22.22 -15.05
C THR A 1222 33.37 -23.63 -15.38
N PRO A 1223 32.11 -23.84 -15.80
CA PRO A 1223 31.76 -25.02 -16.55
C PRO A 1223 32.55 -24.94 -17.87
N THR A 1224 33.51 -25.84 -18.02
CA THR A 1224 34.29 -26.05 -19.24
C THR A 1224 33.36 -26.26 -20.42
N ALA A 1225 33.28 -25.27 -21.31
CA ALA A 1225 32.94 -25.46 -22.71
C ALA A 1225 33.90 -24.65 -23.56
N LEU A 1226 35.09 -25.20 -23.84
CA LEU A 1226 35.74 -25.05 -25.15
C LEU A 1226 36.96 -25.97 -25.28
N LEU A 1227 36.86 -26.96 -26.18
CA LEU A 1227 37.99 -27.43 -26.97
C LEU A 1227 37.44 -27.95 -28.31
N GLY A 1228 37.46 -27.06 -29.30
CA GLY A 1228 36.99 -27.32 -30.65
C GLY A 1228 37.09 -26.10 -31.55
N LEU A 1229 38.25 -25.44 -31.58
CA LEU A 1229 38.57 -24.40 -32.57
C LEU A 1229 39.16 -25.06 -33.82
N LEU A 1230 38.87 -24.45 -34.98
CA LEU A 1230 39.51 -24.59 -36.31
C LEU A 1230 38.73 -25.36 -37.39
N ALA A 1231 37.77 -24.66 -38.03
CA ALA A 1231 37.67 -24.63 -39.49
C ALA A 1231 36.87 -23.40 -39.98
N ALA A 1232 37.49 -22.68 -40.92
CA ALA A 1232 36.87 -21.85 -41.95
C ALA A 1232 36.41 -20.42 -41.61
N LEU A 1233 37.40 -19.54 -41.45
CA LEU A 1233 37.37 -18.23 -42.12
C LEU A 1233 37.64 -18.47 -43.62
N GLY A 1234 36.66 -18.19 -44.48
CA GLY A 1234 36.87 -18.14 -45.93
C GLY A 1234 35.60 -18.26 -46.75
N LEU A 1235 35.26 -17.15 -47.43
CA LEU A 1235 34.25 -16.96 -48.49
C LEU A 1235 32.88 -16.49 -48.03
N LEU A 1236 32.62 -15.17 -48.17
CA LEU A 1236 31.71 -14.62 -49.20
C LEU A 1236 31.38 -13.14 -48.91
N PHE A 1237 32.08 -12.23 -49.57
CA PHE A 1237 31.51 -10.93 -49.93
C PHE A 1237 31.27 -10.92 -51.45
N ARG A 1238 30.03 -10.51 -51.84
CA ARG A 1238 29.56 -10.14 -53.20
C ARG A 1238 29.47 -11.30 -54.21
N ARG A 1239 28.36 -11.52 -54.93
CA ARG A 1239 27.57 -10.54 -55.70
C ARG A 1239 26.32 -11.22 -56.31
N ARG A 1240 25.16 -10.53 -56.26
CA ARG A 1240 24.11 -10.38 -57.32
C ARG A 1240 23.47 -11.64 -57.96
N ARG A 1241 22.11 -11.70 -57.93
CA ARG A 1241 21.18 -11.31 -59.04
C ARG A 1241 19.77 -11.84 -58.77
N ARG A 1242 18.75 -10.97 -58.97
CA ARG A 1242 17.37 -11.20 -59.46
C ARG A 1242 16.58 -12.27 -58.70
N SER A 1243 15.43 -12.00 -58.09
CA SER A 1243 14.27 -11.20 -58.53
C SER A 1243 13.36 -11.01 -57.33
#